data_AF-A0A4S4KKE8-F1
#
_entry.id   AF-A0A4S4KKE8-F1
#
_cell.length_a   1.000
_cell.length_b   1.000
_cell.length_c   1.000
_cell.angle_alpha   90.00
_cell.angle_beta   90.00
_cell.angle_gamma   90.00
#
_symmetry.space_group_name_H-M   'P 1'
#
loop_
_entity.id
_entity.type
_entity.pdbx_description
1 polymer ?
#
loop_
_entity_poly.entity_id
_entity_poly.type
_entity_poly.pdbx_seq_one_letter_code
_entity_poly.pdbx_strand_id
1 'polypeptide(L)'
;MYLTRSGGCYQELISELVALGEKKSWIRESAWWTIGLAVDTLGASEVLWKDEGLESTIQSILVENKIWTPEKIALTLKLQKLCPSRDWSKILSPTFKHSHLLSTGNYSTIARILKEFSMDEEDEKEAPKSKSGSWKPQVHFVWDILLDEVLSEDDSESSTRGSFPEFFRILVDESLFSSTSSPERKYWGFQVFQKALPRVPTALTVYLLYQANDIQTVVKNNPRLGFTLVLQLTGVHGSHQFDKLTKTKTVETLLTTMDNEGIQSYIEYLLKQVNDEQASQTTDIQALNARRAWIVDQLAALIRNGAVPKDDKWIQTVLDWFVIHGLFTVVRRSEKSKILALRDIPAPIFSDELRKLCRSKLLSCLAELTGQTTVITTGDKTVKVAAVASDGQFWVSKVLSSIGRLEKDEKHVSPLSEAEEGDKAIRGEARALIERLNKISDEQREAAKGAELLVSATLLHHYCTDAEEEADAETLQSCIDGASRMFPAESKKTKKSRRPSTTTEDEGPEPIDVLVDTVIGFLEQATAYMRAVANQVFSLLSSAVCESTIDLILAQLERREPGEMADDDMENEPEDDDESDEDNSGSSENGDLEDDEDLDDAGDPELRQKIEEALRVNGIHAATEDFDGESEEETMDDDQMMAIDEQLAAVFRARADEKKFGKGVDAQREATHYKNRVLDLLDSYIKKQPTSPFITRLILPLVELVVSSGTDEKQLADKATGILRSRIGKSKDLPSTVEADQAGEILRETNRDTEILEFMPGLRNAVQESIRVACSEESLTATQVKELLKLALSAIRQTKRVASQEQLRTIWEPSSWETLSSTLASADRFKSSTALQTMCKQISQLVTEEKLSKAKASGKRKVDSLEGEEEVATSPKKVKRKKTKGKI
;
A
#
# COMPACT_ATOMS: atom_id res chain seq x y z
N MET A 1 -0.39 84.94 -5.37
CA MET A 1 0.49 85.01 -4.17
C MET A 1 0.27 83.85 -3.21
N TYR A 2 -0.89 83.69 -2.55
CA TYR A 2 -1.08 82.52 -1.67
C TYR A 2 -1.03 81.18 -2.43
N LEU A 3 -1.71 81.07 -3.58
CA LEU A 3 -1.70 79.85 -4.41
C LEU A 3 -0.30 79.44 -4.88
N THR A 4 0.50 80.38 -5.40
CA THR A 4 1.89 80.12 -5.84
C THR A 4 2.85 79.79 -4.70
N ARG A 5 2.56 80.21 -3.46
CA ARG A 5 3.39 79.88 -2.30
C ARG A 5 3.17 78.43 -1.84
N SER A 6 1.92 77.93 -1.87
CA SER A 6 1.61 76.56 -1.45
C SER A 6 2.21 75.51 -2.38
N GLY A 7 2.17 75.72 -3.70
CA GLY A 7 2.80 74.81 -4.67
C GLY A 7 4.32 74.73 -4.50
N GLY A 8 4.99 75.89 -4.35
CA GLY A 8 6.43 75.94 -4.07
C GLY A 8 6.83 75.20 -2.78
N CYS A 9 6.09 75.39 -1.69
CA CYS A 9 6.37 74.67 -0.44
C CYS A 9 6.14 73.14 -0.54
N TYR A 10 5.25 72.67 -1.43
CA TYR A 10 5.13 71.25 -1.72
C TYR A 10 6.36 70.73 -2.47
N GLN A 11 6.84 71.46 -3.49
CA GLN A 11 8.04 71.08 -4.24
C GLN A 11 9.28 71.03 -3.33
N GLU A 12 9.48 72.06 -2.49
CA GLU A 12 10.53 72.08 -1.46
C GLU A 12 10.45 70.86 -0.51
N LEU A 13 9.25 70.50 -0.04
CA LEU A 13 9.03 69.34 0.82
C LEU A 13 9.42 68.03 0.14
N ILE A 14 9.04 67.82 -1.12
CA ILE A 14 9.41 66.61 -1.87
C ILE A 14 10.93 66.54 -2.06
N SER A 15 11.58 67.63 -2.47
CA SER A 15 13.05 67.66 -2.64
C SER A 15 13.81 67.37 -1.35
N GLU A 16 13.39 67.95 -0.22
CA GLU A 16 14.00 67.68 1.09
C GLU A 16 13.76 66.24 1.58
N LEU A 17 12.57 65.66 1.34
CA LEU A 17 12.30 64.26 1.68
C LEU A 17 13.10 63.27 0.82
N VAL A 18 13.28 63.55 -0.47
CA VAL A 18 14.17 62.76 -1.36
C VAL A 18 15.61 62.87 -0.87
N ALA A 19 16.11 64.08 -0.61
CA ALA A 19 17.47 64.29 -0.10
C ALA A 19 17.70 63.62 1.27
N LEU A 20 16.70 63.61 2.15
CA LEU A 20 16.75 62.91 3.44
C LEU A 20 16.81 61.38 3.25
N GLY A 21 15.97 60.84 2.37
CA GLY A 21 15.92 59.40 2.09
C GLY A 21 17.16 58.87 1.40
N GLU A 22 17.77 59.64 0.50
CA GLU A 22 19.04 59.26 -0.15
C GLU A 22 20.24 59.35 0.81
N LYS A 23 20.18 60.20 1.84
CA LYS A 23 21.30 60.44 2.77
C LYS A 23 21.54 59.32 3.80
N LYS A 24 20.51 58.54 4.16
CA LYS A 24 20.60 57.41 5.11
C LYS A 24 19.60 56.29 4.82
N SER A 25 20.09 55.08 4.60
CA SER A 25 19.27 53.87 4.35
C SER A 25 18.20 53.61 5.42
N TRP A 26 18.51 53.81 6.70
CA TRP A 26 17.58 53.54 7.80
C TRP A 26 16.33 54.45 7.85
N ILE A 27 16.38 55.67 7.27
CA ILE A 27 15.23 56.58 7.21
C ILE A 27 14.59 56.64 5.81
N ARG A 28 15.22 56.06 4.79
CA ARG A 28 14.78 56.02 3.39
C ARG A 28 13.31 55.57 3.29
N GLU A 29 13.01 54.39 3.80
CA GLU A 29 11.68 53.79 3.78
C GLU A 29 10.59 54.73 4.34
N SER A 30 10.85 55.39 5.49
CA SER A 30 9.91 56.33 6.11
C SER A 30 9.77 57.67 5.36
N ALA A 31 10.88 58.20 4.82
CA ALA A 31 10.87 59.45 4.05
C ALA A 31 10.08 59.27 2.74
N TRP A 32 10.31 58.16 2.03
CA TRP A 32 9.63 57.84 0.78
C TRP A 32 8.18 57.38 0.99
N TRP A 33 7.85 56.71 2.10
CA TRP A 33 6.46 56.47 2.50
C TRP A 33 5.71 57.81 2.68
N THR A 34 6.36 58.80 3.30
CA THR A 34 5.80 60.14 3.48
C THR A 34 5.59 60.87 2.15
N ILE A 35 6.51 60.72 1.18
CA ILE A 35 6.31 61.17 -0.21
C ILE A 35 5.09 60.50 -0.83
N GLY A 36 4.92 59.18 -0.64
CA GLY A 36 3.75 58.45 -1.12
C GLY A 36 2.43 59.01 -0.59
N LEU A 37 2.36 59.30 0.72
CA LEU A 37 1.19 59.95 1.33
C LEU A 37 0.96 61.38 0.81
N ALA A 38 2.03 62.14 0.54
CA ALA A 38 1.95 63.48 -0.03
C ALA A 38 1.41 63.45 -1.48
N VAL A 39 1.75 62.42 -2.25
CA VAL A 39 1.21 62.19 -3.61
C VAL A 39 -0.25 61.74 -3.56
N ASP A 40 -0.62 60.81 -2.68
CA ASP A 40 -2.02 60.38 -2.52
C ASP A 40 -2.93 61.55 -2.14
N THR A 41 -2.50 62.36 -1.15
CA THR A 41 -3.27 63.52 -0.66
C THR A 41 -3.36 64.63 -1.69
N LEU A 42 -2.30 64.86 -2.49
CA LEU A 42 -2.38 65.76 -3.65
C LEU A 42 -3.34 65.22 -4.72
N GLY A 43 -3.27 63.92 -5.02
CA GLY A 43 -4.13 63.21 -5.96
C GLY A 43 -5.61 63.25 -5.58
N ALA A 44 -5.94 63.17 -4.30
CA ALA A 44 -7.31 63.30 -3.79
C ALA A 44 -7.81 64.75 -3.66
N SER A 45 -6.93 65.74 -3.79
CA SER A 45 -7.29 67.16 -3.61
C SER A 45 -7.79 67.84 -4.90
N GLU A 46 -8.49 68.97 -4.72
CA GLU A 46 -8.97 69.87 -5.79
C GLU A 46 -8.12 71.15 -5.91
N VAL A 47 -6.85 71.12 -5.50
CA VAL A 47 -5.99 72.33 -5.52
C VAL A 47 -5.59 72.73 -6.94
N LEU A 48 -5.60 74.03 -7.23
CA LEU A 48 -5.28 74.57 -8.56
C LEU A 48 -3.83 74.31 -9.04
N TRP A 49 -2.93 73.91 -8.14
CA TRP A 49 -1.52 73.59 -8.43
C TRP A 49 -1.27 72.07 -8.51
N LYS A 50 -2.31 71.24 -8.51
CA LYS A 50 -2.23 69.77 -8.49
C LYS A 50 -1.34 69.21 -9.60
N ASP A 51 -1.62 69.59 -10.85
CA ASP A 51 -0.91 69.09 -12.02
C ASP A 51 0.57 69.54 -12.04
N GLU A 52 0.84 70.76 -11.55
CA GLU A 52 2.19 71.31 -11.40
C GLU A 52 2.99 70.60 -10.28
N GLY A 53 2.33 70.25 -9.18
CA GLY A 53 2.92 69.48 -8.08
C GLY A 53 3.22 68.02 -8.48
N LEU A 54 2.29 67.36 -9.17
CA LEU A 54 2.49 66.00 -9.70
C LEU A 54 3.60 65.96 -10.75
N GLU A 55 3.64 66.93 -11.68
CA GLU A 55 4.71 67.03 -12.68
C GLU A 55 6.08 67.27 -12.04
N SER A 56 6.18 68.18 -11.07
CA SER A 56 7.44 68.42 -10.34
C SER A 56 7.89 67.18 -9.56
N THR A 57 6.95 66.39 -9.03
CA THR A 57 7.25 65.11 -8.37
C THR A 57 7.80 64.08 -9.36
N ILE A 58 7.17 63.94 -10.54
CA ILE A 58 7.66 63.06 -11.63
C ILE A 58 9.06 63.49 -12.07
N GLN A 59 9.28 64.79 -12.29
CA GLN A 59 10.56 65.33 -12.72
C GLN A 59 11.67 65.06 -11.69
N SER A 60 11.45 65.40 -10.41
CA SER A 60 12.47 65.24 -9.36
C SER A 60 12.79 63.77 -9.05
N ILE A 61 11.76 62.91 -9.04
CA ILE A 61 11.92 61.52 -8.60
C ILE A 61 12.24 60.55 -9.73
N LEU A 62 11.63 60.71 -10.91
CA LEU A 62 11.77 59.76 -12.01
C LEU A 62 12.79 60.21 -13.07
N VAL A 63 12.94 61.51 -13.32
CA VAL A 63 13.82 62.04 -14.37
C VAL A 63 15.20 62.45 -13.82
N GLU A 64 15.25 63.14 -12.68
CA GLU A 64 16.50 63.63 -12.08
C GLU A 64 17.25 62.52 -11.32
N ASN A 65 16.54 61.75 -10.49
CA ASN A 65 17.11 60.57 -9.84
C ASN A 65 17.05 59.36 -10.78
N LYS A 66 18.22 58.82 -11.15
CA LYS A 66 18.35 57.69 -12.10
C LYS A 66 18.36 56.31 -11.43
N ILE A 67 18.56 56.24 -10.12
CA ILE A 67 18.61 54.97 -9.39
C ILE A 67 17.17 54.45 -9.25
N TRP A 68 17.00 53.13 -9.30
CA TRP A 68 15.72 52.47 -9.09
C TRP A 68 15.72 51.69 -7.78
N THR A 69 14.72 51.96 -6.95
CA THR A 69 14.60 51.42 -5.59
C THR A 69 13.19 50.84 -5.38
N PRO A 70 12.99 49.97 -4.38
CA PRO A 70 11.66 49.49 -3.98
C PRO A 70 10.64 50.61 -3.73
N GLU A 71 11.07 51.71 -3.11
CA GLU A 71 10.23 52.88 -2.83
C GLU A 71 9.85 53.64 -4.11
N LYS A 72 10.79 53.78 -5.05
CA LYS A 72 10.55 54.42 -6.35
C LYS A 72 9.57 53.61 -7.21
N ILE A 73 9.64 52.28 -7.15
CA ILE A 73 8.66 51.38 -7.78
C ILE A 73 7.26 51.64 -7.21
N ALA A 74 7.12 51.65 -5.88
CA ALA A 74 5.85 51.94 -5.21
C ALA A 74 5.26 53.31 -5.61
N LEU A 75 6.08 54.36 -5.64
CA LEU A 75 5.61 55.70 -6.02
C LEU A 75 5.25 55.80 -7.50
N THR A 76 5.99 55.10 -8.37
CA THR A 76 5.71 55.06 -9.81
C THR A 76 4.31 54.52 -10.07
N LEU A 77 3.90 53.41 -9.44
CA LEU A 77 2.55 52.85 -9.59
C LEU A 77 1.44 53.85 -9.23
N LYS A 78 1.62 54.57 -8.11
CA LYS A 78 0.69 55.64 -7.68
C LYS A 78 0.60 56.77 -8.70
N LEU A 79 1.75 57.21 -9.23
CA LEU A 79 1.79 58.26 -10.24
C LEU A 79 1.22 57.78 -11.60
N GLN A 80 1.37 56.51 -11.99
CA GLN A 80 0.73 55.96 -13.20
C GLN A 80 -0.80 56.01 -13.09
N LYS A 81 -1.36 55.68 -11.93
CA LYS A 81 -2.81 55.82 -11.63
C LYS A 81 -3.28 57.28 -11.66
N LEU A 82 -2.51 58.21 -11.09
CA LEU A 82 -2.89 59.64 -11.00
C LEU A 82 -2.64 60.43 -12.29
N CYS A 83 -1.77 59.96 -13.19
CA CYS A 83 -1.38 60.64 -14.43
C CYS A 83 -1.33 59.68 -15.63
N PRO A 84 -2.47 59.07 -16.04
CA PRO A 84 -2.51 58.07 -17.10
C PRO A 84 -2.20 58.61 -18.50
N SER A 85 -2.40 59.92 -18.73
CA SER A 85 -2.17 60.59 -20.02
C SER A 85 -0.70 60.90 -20.34
N ARG A 86 0.24 60.51 -19.47
CA ARG A 86 1.69 60.77 -19.64
C ARG A 86 2.39 59.70 -20.47
N ASP A 87 3.47 60.10 -21.15
CA ASP A 87 4.32 59.21 -21.92
C ASP A 87 5.29 58.43 -21.01
N TRP A 88 4.74 57.45 -20.31
CA TRP A 88 5.48 56.59 -19.37
C TRP A 88 6.59 55.79 -20.04
N SER A 89 6.48 55.47 -21.33
CA SER A 89 7.52 54.79 -22.11
C SER A 89 8.84 55.59 -22.10
N LYS A 90 8.79 56.92 -22.25
CA LYS A 90 9.98 57.78 -22.16
C LYS A 90 10.54 57.89 -20.73
N ILE A 91 9.69 57.84 -19.71
CA ILE A 91 10.06 58.04 -18.30
C ILE A 91 10.73 56.79 -17.72
N LEU A 92 10.25 55.60 -18.09
CA LEU A 92 10.74 54.32 -17.55
C LEU A 92 11.96 53.76 -18.33
N SER A 93 12.19 54.24 -19.55
CA SER A 93 13.36 53.91 -20.37
C SER A 93 14.65 54.51 -19.78
N PRO A 94 15.80 53.81 -19.81
CA PRO A 94 16.05 52.50 -20.43
C PRO A 94 15.87 51.30 -19.48
N THR A 95 15.38 51.52 -18.24
CA THR A 95 15.37 50.47 -17.20
C THR A 95 14.26 49.44 -17.42
N PHE A 96 13.08 49.90 -17.83
CA PHE A 96 11.94 49.06 -18.15
C PHE A 96 11.61 49.13 -19.64
N LYS A 97 11.11 48.02 -20.19
CA LYS A 97 10.87 47.84 -21.62
C LYS A 97 9.46 48.27 -22.04
N HIS A 98 8.52 48.26 -21.10
CA HIS A 98 7.10 48.54 -21.34
C HIS A 98 6.62 49.77 -20.56
N SER A 99 5.64 50.47 -21.14
CA SER A 99 5.07 51.72 -20.62
C SER A 99 4.36 51.55 -19.26
N HIS A 100 3.72 50.41 -19.00
CA HIS A 100 3.13 50.09 -17.70
C HIS A 100 4.16 49.33 -16.86
N LEU A 101 4.36 49.73 -15.60
CA LEU A 101 5.42 49.15 -14.77
C LEU A 101 5.22 47.64 -14.56
N LEU A 102 3.97 47.20 -14.34
CA LEU A 102 3.59 45.79 -14.12
C LEU A 102 3.25 45.00 -15.40
N SER A 103 3.80 45.36 -16.55
CA SER A 103 3.81 44.45 -17.71
C SER A 103 4.80 43.31 -17.47
N THR A 104 4.46 42.08 -17.89
CA THR A 104 5.28 40.87 -17.68
C THR A 104 6.75 41.04 -18.08
N GLY A 105 7.04 41.72 -19.19
CA GLY A 105 8.41 41.96 -19.66
C GLY A 105 9.27 42.87 -18.77
N ASN A 106 8.69 43.47 -17.73
CA ASN A 106 9.39 44.24 -16.69
C ASN A 106 9.62 43.44 -15.39
N TYR A 107 8.95 42.30 -15.19
CA TYR A 107 8.93 41.55 -13.92
C TYR A 107 10.32 41.08 -13.46
N SER A 108 11.17 40.61 -14.37
CA SER A 108 12.55 40.22 -14.03
C SER A 108 13.41 41.40 -13.57
N THR A 109 13.21 42.60 -14.14
CA THR A 109 13.86 43.83 -13.66
C THR A 109 13.35 44.23 -12.27
N ILE A 110 12.04 44.13 -12.01
CA ILE A 110 11.46 44.40 -10.69
C ILE A 110 12.00 43.41 -9.64
N ALA A 111 11.96 42.10 -9.93
CA ALA A 111 12.48 41.06 -9.06
C ALA A 111 13.96 41.31 -8.68
N ARG A 112 14.78 41.71 -9.66
CA ARG A 112 16.18 42.09 -9.43
C ARG A 112 16.31 43.29 -8.49
N ILE A 113 15.56 44.38 -8.72
CA ILE A 113 15.60 45.58 -7.86
C ILE A 113 15.17 45.23 -6.42
N LEU A 114 14.09 44.46 -6.25
CA LEU A 114 13.60 44.03 -4.93
C LEU A 114 14.59 43.11 -4.20
N LYS A 115 15.38 42.33 -4.95
CA LYS A 115 16.41 41.42 -4.43
C LYS A 115 17.68 42.16 -4.00
N GLU A 116 18.18 43.08 -4.84
CA GLU A 116 19.45 43.77 -4.63
C GLU A 116 19.38 44.84 -3.53
N PHE A 117 18.32 45.65 -3.47
CA PHE A 117 18.17 46.73 -2.48
C PHE A 117 18.02 46.28 -1.02
N SER A 118 18.02 44.97 -0.78
CA SER A 118 17.87 44.34 0.54
C SER A 118 19.21 44.04 1.23
N MET A 119 20.33 44.30 0.55
CA MET A 119 21.70 44.15 1.04
C MET A 119 22.47 45.43 0.68
N ASP A 120 22.73 46.30 1.67
CA ASP A 120 23.41 47.60 1.43
C ASP A 120 24.74 47.43 0.67
N GLU A 121 24.88 48.06 -0.51
CA GLU A 121 26.13 48.12 -1.30
C GLU A 121 27.15 49.14 -0.73
N GLU A 122 27.21 49.33 0.59
CA GLU A 122 28.28 50.13 1.22
C GLU A 122 29.50 49.24 1.54
N ASP A 123 30.46 49.27 0.61
CA ASP A 123 31.91 48.97 0.73
C ASP A 123 32.47 47.90 -0.25
N GLU A 124 32.41 48.16 -1.57
CA GLU A 124 33.17 47.38 -2.57
C GLU A 124 34.67 47.78 -2.67
N LYS A 125 35.29 48.20 -1.55
CA LYS A 125 36.75 48.38 -1.43
C LYS A 125 37.28 47.85 -0.09
N GLU A 126 38.08 46.80 -0.22
CA GLU A 126 38.86 46.10 0.80
C GLU A 126 38.06 45.22 1.79
N ALA A 127 38.16 43.90 1.58
CA ALA A 127 37.77 42.92 2.58
C ALA A 127 38.68 43.04 3.83
N PRO A 128 38.10 42.96 5.05
CA PRO A 128 38.09 41.63 5.67
C PRO A 128 36.79 41.26 6.42
N LYS A 129 36.49 39.96 6.36
CA LYS A 129 35.64 39.13 7.25
C LYS A 129 34.66 39.82 8.21
N SER A 130 33.39 39.44 8.03
CA SER A 130 32.30 39.42 9.03
C SER A 130 31.96 40.75 9.72
N LYS A 131 31.06 41.50 9.09
CA LYS A 131 29.98 42.18 9.80
C LYS A 131 28.65 41.80 9.17
N SER A 132 27.66 41.52 10.01
CA SER A 132 26.29 41.29 9.59
C SER A 132 25.78 42.54 8.86
N GLY A 133 25.38 42.39 7.60
CA GLY A 133 24.48 43.36 6.97
C GLY A 133 23.19 43.47 7.78
N SER A 134 22.52 44.62 7.71
CA SER A 134 21.33 44.92 8.51
C SER A 134 20.07 44.22 7.96
N TRP A 135 20.04 42.88 8.00
CA TRP A 135 18.84 42.13 7.65
C TRP A 135 17.67 42.53 8.56
N LYS A 136 16.60 43.04 7.95
CA LYS A 136 15.33 43.32 8.62
C LYS A 136 14.39 42.12 8.45
N PRO A 137 13.77 41.60 9.52
CA PRO A 137 12.78 40.52 9.44
C PRO A 137 11.41 40.97 8.93
N GLN A 138 11.31 42.11 8.23
CA GLN A 138 10.07 42.62 7.64
C GLN A 138 10.30 42.89 6.16
N VAL A 139 9.42 42.37 5.31
CA VAL A 139 9.36 42.73 3.89
C VAL A 139 8.97 44.19 3.71
N HIS A 140 9.62 44.84 2.75
CA HIS A 140 9.43 46.25 2.41
C HIS A 140 7.98 46.56 1.97
N PHE A 141 7.45 47.74 2.32
CA PHE A 141 6.04 48.12 2.09
C PHE A 141 5.58 48.06 0.63
N VAL A 142 6.52 48.12 -0.33
CA VAL A 142 6.24 47.96 -1.77
C VAL A 142 5.44 46.69 -2.07
N TRP A 143 5.63 45.61 -1.30
CA TRP A 143 4.93 44.34 -1.51
C TRP A 143 3.41 44.45 -1.28
N ASP A 144 2.95 45.26 -0.32
CA ASP A 144 1.52 45.50 -0.16
C ASP A 144 0.96 46.22 -1.40
N ILE A 145 1.65 47.28 -1.87
CA ILE A 145 1.23 48.06 -3.05
C ILE A 145 1.26 47.21 -4.33
N LEU A 146 2.27 46.34 -4.51
CA LEU A 146 2.36 45.43 -5.65
C LEU A 146 1.23 44.38 -5.64
N LEU A 147 0.94 43.79 -4.48
CA LEU A 147 -0.15 42.83 -4.33
C LEU A 147 -1.51 43.50 -4.56
N ASP A 148 -1.74 44.66 -3.95
CA ASP A 148 -2.97 45.44 -4.11
C ASP A 148 -3.18 45.83 -5.59
N GLU A 149 -2.13 46.22 -6.32
CA GLU A 149 -2.22 46.60 -7.74
C GLU A 149 -2.47 45.41 -8.68
N VAL A 150 -1.83 44.25 -8.43
CA VAL A 150 -1.99 43.05 -9.27
C VAL A 150 -3.31 42.32 -9.01
N LEU A 151 -3.91 42.49 -7.82
CA LEU A 151 -5.14 41.83 -7.39
C LEU A 151 -6.38 42.76 -7.38
N SER A 152 -6.25 44.02 -7.83
CA SER A 152 -7.38 44.94 -7.97
C SER A 152 -8.36 44.46 -9.05
N GLU A 153 -9.66 44.39 -8.73
CA GLU A 153 -10.73 43.94 -9.64
C GLU A 153 -11.22 45.01 -10.64
N ASP A 154 -10.63 46.21 -10.64
CA ASP A 154 -11.04 47.33 -11.52
C ASP A 154 -10.68 47.08 -13.00
N ASP A 155 -11.69 46.58 -13.72
CA ASP A 155 -12.04 46.78 -15.13
C ASP A 155 -11.02 46.46 -16.26
N SER A 156 -11.25 45.30 -16.87
CA SER A 156 -11.67 45.10 -18.28
C SER A 156 -10.97 45.79 -19.48
N GLU A 157 -10.13 46.81 -19.35
CA GLU A 157 -9.51 47.53 -20.48
C GLU A 157 -7.96 47.48 -20.57
N SER A 158 -7.24 46.92 -19.60
CA SER A 158 -5.76 46.94 -19.58
C SER A 158 -5.09 45.61 -19.97
N SER A 159 -5.08 45.29 -21.28
CA SER A 159 -4.34 44.16 -21.91
C SER A 159 -2.80 44.23 -21.79
N THR A 160 -2.27 45.08 -20.90
CA THR A 160 -0.85 45.36 -20.71
C THR A 160 -0.33 45.05 -19.30
N ARG A 161 -1.21 44.63 -18.37
CA ARG A 161 -0.82 44.11 -17.04
C ARG A 161 -0.54 42.60 -17.11
N GLY A 162 0.49 42.14 -16.39
CA GLY A 162 0.77 40.70 -16.25
C GLY A 162 -0.18 40.03 -15.24
N SER A 163 -0.37 38.71 -15.37
CA SER A 163 -1.27 37.94 -14.50
C SER A 163 -0.65 37.67 -13.13
N PHE A 164 -1.49 37.48 -12.09
CA PHE A 164 -1.02 37.16 -10.74
C PHE A 164 -0.13 35.89 -10.65
N PRO A 165 -0.45 34.76 -11.34
CA PRO A 165 0.45 33.61 -11.37
C PRO A 165 1.84 33.95 -11.91
N GLU A 166 1.92 34.71 -13.00
CA GLU A 166 3.21 35.06 -13.63
C GLU A 166 4.00 36.08 -12.80
N PHE A 167 3.29 37.01 -12.13
CA PHE A 167 3.88 37.89 -11.11
C PHE A 167 4.50 37.08 -9.97
N PHE A 168 3.74 36.14 -9.38
CA PHE A 168 4.20 35.37 -8.23
C PHE A 168 5.35 34.43 -8.61
N ARG A 169 5.27 33.78 -9.78
CA ARG A 169 6.31 32.93 -10.34
C ARG A 169 7.65 33.66 -10.47
N ILE A 170 7.67 34.83 -11.13
CA ILE A 170 8.91 35.56 -11.39
C ILE A 170 9.43 36.31 -10.15
N LEU A 171 8.55 36.99 -9.39
CA LEU A 171 9.00 37.87 -8.29
C LEU A 171 9.18 37.13 -6.96
N VAL A 172 8.49 36.00 -6.73
CA VAL A 172 8.50 35.29 -5.44
C VAL A 172 9.16 33.92 -5.55
N ASP A 173 8.72 33.06 -6.48
CA ASP A 173 9.25 31.70 -6.63
C ASP A 173 10.70 31.70 -7.19
N GLU A 174 10.88 32.12 -8.45
CA GLU A 174 12.20 32.21 -9.11
C GLU A 174 13.21 33.14 -8.39
N SER A 175 12.71 34.03 -7.53
CA SER A 175 13.46 35.12 -6.91
C SER A 175 13.78 34.88 -5.42
N LEU A 176 12.77 34.58 -4.60
CA LEU A 176 12.89 34.40 -3.14
C LEU A 176 12.98 32.93 -2.73
N PHE A 177 12.28 32.02 -3.42
CA PHE A 177 12.29 30.58 -3.11
C PHE A 177 13.31 29.74 -3.89
N SER A 178 13.93 30.31 -4.94
CA SER A 178 15.06 29.75 -5.70
C SER A 178 15.99 28.85 -4.86
N SER A 179 16.47 27.75 -5.47
CA SER A 179 17.45 26.84 -4.87
C SER A 179 18.73 27.52 -4.37
N THR A 180 19.06 28.71 -4.90
CA THR A 180 20.21 29.55 -4.52
C THR A 180 19.91 30.61 -3.46
N SER A 181 18.67 30.71 -2.97
CA SER A 181 18.25 31.72 -1.98
C SER A 181 18.57 31.32 -0.55
N SER A 182 19.04 32.29 0.24
CA SER A 182 19.36 32.10 1.66
C SER A 182 18.11 31.94 2.53
N PRO A 183 18.23 31.41 3.77
CA PRO A 183 17.09 31.25 4.68
C PRO A 183 16.33 32.57 4.93
N GLU A 184 17.05 33.69 5.01
CA GLU A 184 16.51 35.04 5.18
C GLU A 184 15.62 35.47 4.01
N ARG A 185 15.99 35.10 2.78
CA ARG A 185 15.21 35.39 1.56
C ARG A 185 13.97 34.50 1.47
N LYS A 186 14.09 33.22 1.83
CA LYS A 186 12.94 32.30 1.92
C LYS A 186 11.94 32.76 2.99
N TYR A 187 12.43 33.28 4.12
CA TYR A 187 11.59 33.90 5.15
C TYR A 187 10.80 35.11 4.63
N TRP A 188 11.43 36.00 3.84
CA TRP A 188 10.69 37.06 3.13
C TRP A 188 9.68 36.51 2.13
N GLY A 189 10.00 35.44 1.40
CA GLY A 189 9.04 34.71 0.55
C GLY A 189 7.78 34.30 1.31
N PHE A 190 7.93 33.71 2.51
CA PHE A 190 6.81 33.36 3.38
C PHE A 190 6.05 34.58 3.93
N GLN A 191 6.70 35.72 4.14
CA GLN A 191 6.00 36.96 4.52
C GLN A 191 5.21 37.58 3.35
N VAL A 192 5.72 37.52 2.13
CA VAL A 192 4.96 37.89 0.92
C VAL A 192 3.77 36.95 0.76
N PHE A 193 3.96 35.65 0.97
CA PHE A 193 2.90 34.65 0.97
C PHE A 193 1.79 34.98 2.00
N GLN A 194 2.17 35.26 3.25
CA GLN A 194 1.24 35.65 4.31
C GLN A 194 0.48 36.96 3.98
N LYS A 195 1.11 37.90 3.26
CA LYS A 195 0.48 39.14 2.79
C LYS A 195 -0.43 38.94 1.58
N ALA A 196 -0.13 37.96 0.72
CA ALA A 196 -0.94 37.63 -0.46
C ALA A 196 -2.21 36.86 -0.08
N LEU A 197 -2.13 35.89 0.83
CA LEU A 197 -3.23 34.98 1.16
C LEU A 197 -4.58 35.66 1.48
N PRO A 198 -4.66 36.79 2.23
CA PRO A 198 -5.93 37.49 2.50
C PRO A 198 -6.49 38.31 1.33
N ARG A 199 -5.72 38.50 0.25
CA ARG A 199 -6.03 39.37 -0.89
C ARG A 199 -6.40 38.61 -2.16
N VAL A 200 -6.22 37.28 -2.15
CA VAL A 200 -6.22 36.46 -3.36
C VAL A 200 -7.56 35.72 -3.47
N PRO A 201 -8.24 35.76 -4.63
CA PRO A 201 -9.46 34.99 -4.86
C PRO A 201 -9.26 33.49 -4.63
N THR A 202 -10.30 32.79 -4.15
CA THR A 202 -10.23 31.36 -3.77
C THR A 202 -9.60 30.47 -4.85
N ALA A 203 -9.90 30.73 -6.13
CA ALA A 203 -9.33 29.99 -7.26
C ALA A 203 -7.80 30.13 -7.39
N LEU A 204 -7.21 31.26 -6.98
CA LEU A 204 -5.77 31.52 -7.00
C LEU A 204 -5.07 31.14 -5.67
N THR A 205 -5.83 30.91 -4.60
CA THR A 205 -5.32 30.37 -3.33
C THR A 205 -4.69 28.98 -3.52
N VAL A 206 -5.24 28.15 -4.41
CA VAL A 206 -4.69 26.83 -4.76
C VAL A 206 -3.31 26.94 -5.41
N TYR A 207 -3.15 27.86 -6.36
CA TYR A 207 -1.86 28.14 -7.03
C TYR A 207 -0.79 28.58 -6.03
N LEU A 208 -1.17 29.43 -5.06
CA LEU A 208 -0.28 29.84 -3.98
C LEU A 208 0.14 28.64 -3.11
N LEU A 209 -0.83 27.85 -2.64
CA LEU A 209 -0.54 26.72 -1.76
C LEU A 209 0.38 25.70 -2.43
N TYR A 210 0.23 25.44 -3.73
CA TYR A 210 1.13 24.59 -4.51
C TYR A 210 2.61 25.04 -4.46
N GLN A 211 2.87 26.35 -4.40
CA GLN A 211 4.22 26.92 -4.27
C GLN A 211 4.78 26.85 -2.84
N ALA A 212 3.94 26.57 -1.84
CA ALA A 212 4.34 26.47 -0.44
C ALA A 212 4.68 25.02 -0.06
N ASN A 213 5.95 24.64 -0.16
CA ASN A 213 6.53 23.34 0.21
C ASN A 213 6.30 22.85 1.68
N ASP A 214 5.41 23.48 2.44
CA ASP A 214 5.22 23.27 3.88
C ASP A 214 3.72 23.20 4.30
N ILE A 215 2.82 22.85 3.38
CA ILE A 215 1.36 22.67 3.63
C ILE A 215 1.09 21.80 4.89
N GLN A 216 1.84 20.71 5.06
CA GLN A 216 1.70 19.78 6.18
C GLN A 216 1.95 20.47 7.53
N THR A 217 2.95 21.36 7.60
CA THR A 217 3.28 22.14 8.80
C THR A 217 2.16 23.12 9.16
N VAL A 218 1.46 23.67 8.17
CA VAL A 218 0.30 24.56 8.40
C VAL A 218 -0.88 23.81 9.01
N VAL A 219 -1.22 22.62 8.49
CA VAL A 219 -2.34 21.81 9.00
C VAL A 219 -2.03 21.19 10.35
N LYS A 220 -0.81 20.72 10.57
CA LYS A 220 -0.37 20.24 11.90
C LYS A 220 -0.51 21.31 13.00
N ASN A 221 -0.33 22.58 12.64
CA ASN A 221 -0.52 23.71 13.56
C ASN A 221 -1.99 24.17 13.67
N ASN A 222 -2.83 23.88 12.67
CA ASN A 222 -4.26 24.21 12.65
C ASN A 222 -5.08 23.11 11.93
N PRO A 223 -5.43 21.99 12.60
CA PRO A 223 -6.07 20.83 11.97
C PRO A 223 -7.37 21.17 11.22
N ARG A 224 -8.08 22.20 11.67
CA ARG A 224 -9.29 22.74 11.03
C ARG A 224 -9.09 23.23 9.59
N LEU A 225 -7.87 23.63 9.21
CA LEU A 225 -7.54 24.00 7.83
C LEU A 225 -7.40 22.78 6.92
N GLY A 226 -7.16 21.58 7.46
CA GLY A 226 -6.99 20.36 6.68
C GLY A 226 -8.20 20.05 5.81
N PHE A 227 -9.42 20.12 6.37
CA PHE A 227 -10.66 19.96 5.59
C PHE A 227 -10.77 21.01 4.47
N THR A 228 -10.48 22.29 4.75
CA THR A 228 -10.54 23.34 3.73
C THR A 228 -9.53 23.11 2.60
N LEU A 229 -8.34 22.60 2.92
CA LEU A 229 -7.31 22.30 1.92
C LEU A 229 -7.66 21.07 1.08
N VAL A 230 -8.10 19.97 1.71
CA VAL A 230 -8.61 18.79 0.98
C VAL A 230 -9.76 19.19 0.07
N LEU A 231 -10.71 20.00 0.56
CA LEU A 231 -11.82 20.56 -0.22
C LEU A 231 -11.36 21.36 -1.46
N GLN A 232 -10.26 22.12 -1.37
CA GLN A 232 -9.72 22.83 -2.55
C GLN A 232 -8.96 21.91 -3.50
N LEU A 233 -8.23 20.90 -2.99
CA LEU A 233 -7.45 19.96 -3.78
C LEU A 233 -8.31 18.91 -4.51
N THR A 234 -9.46 18.52 -3.95
CA THR A 234 -10.36 17.47 -4.47
C THR A 234 -11.77 17.97 -4.82
N GLY A 235 -12.02 19.28 -4.72
CA GLY A 235 -13.32 19.91 -5.04
C GLY A 235 -13.38 20.51 -6.43
N VAL A 236 -14.27 21.50 -6.61
CA VAL A 236 -14.67 22.08 -7.92
C VAL A 236 -13.50 22.65 -8.76
N HIS A 237 -12.39 23.01 -8.12
CA HIS A 237 -11.19 23.55 -8.79
C HIS A 237 -9.96 22.63 -8.66
N GLY A 238 -10.15 21.43 -8.10
CA GLY A 238 -9.11 20.43 -7.89
C GLY A 238 -9.32 19.20 -8.78
N SER A 239 -8.72 18.07 -8.38
CA SER A 239 -8.97 16.78 -9.02
C SER A 239 -9.25 15.71 -7.98
N HIS A 240 -10.26 14.89 -8.25
CA HIS A 240 -10.57 13.68 -7.47
C HIS A 240 -9.39 12.68 -7.43
N GLN A 241 -8.49 12.75 -8.42
CA GLN A 241 -7.28 11.94 -8.52
C GLN A 241 -6.00 12.78 -8.28
N PHE A 242 -6.07 13.86 -7.49
CA PHE A 242 -4.95 14.79 -7.27
C PHE A 242 -3.62 14.08 -6.96
N ASP A 243 -3.63 13.17 -5.99
CA ASP A 243 -2.43 12.43 -5.56
C ASP A 243 -1.85 11.55 -6.69
N LYS A 244 -2.70 10.81 -7.43
CA LYS A 244 -2.29 9.98 -8.60
C LYS A 244 -1.74 10.84 -9.75
N LEU A 245 -2.41 11.94 -10.10
CA LEU A 245 -2.00 12.85 -11.19
C LEU A 245 -0.71 13.62 -10.87
N THR A 246 -0.50 13.98 -9.60
CA THR A 246 0.70 14.71 -9.16
C THR A 246 1.85 13.78 -8.77
N LYS A 247 1.62 12.46 -8.70
CA LYS A 247 2.52 11.47 -8.08
C LYS A 247 2.95 11.89 -6.67
N THR A 248 2.01 12.40 -5.87
CA THR A 248 2.24 12.78 -4.46
C THR A 248 1.25 12.07 -3.53
N LYS A 249 1.55 12.05 -2.23
CA LYS A 249 0.63 11.59 -1.16
C LYS A 249 0.07 12.78 -0.37
N THR A 250 -0.26 13.87 -1.05
CA THR A 250 -0.59 15.16 -0.41
C THR A 250 -1.93 15.10 0.31
N VAL A 251 -2.97 14.63 -0.38
CA VAL A 251 -4.33 14.47 0.20
C VAL A 251 -4.30 13.37 1.26
N GLU A 252 -3.64 12.23 0.98
CA GLU A 252 -3.46 11.15 1.95
C GLU A 252 -2.81 11.65 3.26
N THR A 253 -1.67 12.34 3.16
CA THR A 253 -0.97 12.87 4.34
C THR A 253 -1.82 13.91 5.07
N LEU A 254 -2.53 14.78 4.35
CA LEU A 254 -3.43 15.76 4.95
C LEU A 254 -4.50 15.10 5.83
N LEU A 255 -5.15 14.04 5.35
CA LEU A 255 -6.17 13.30 6.09
C LEU A 255 -5.63 12.70 7.39
N THR A 256 -4.40 12.18 7.40
CA THR A 256 -3.75 11.66 8.64
C THR A 256 -3.43 12.75 9.67
N THR A 257 -3.31 14.01 9.26
CA THR A 257 -3.00 15.15 10.16
C THR A 257 -4.24 15.88 10.69
N MET A 258 -5.43 15.51 10.21
CA MET A 258 -6.70 16.11 10.63
C MET A 258 -7.20 15.52 11.96
N ASP A 259 -8.04 16.28 12.66
CA ASP A 259 -8.75 15.82 13.85
C ASP A 259 -10.09 15.13 13.50
N ASN A 260 -10.70 14.46 14.47
CA ASN A 260 -12.00 13.77 14.29
C ASN A 260 -13.12 14.73 13.83
N GLU A 261 -13.07 16.02 14.22
CA GLU A 261 -14.03 17.04 13.74
C GLU A 261 -13.83 17.32 12.24
N GLY A 262 -12.58 17.44 11.79
CA GLY A 262 -12.20 17.60 10.38
C GLY A 262 -12.57 16.40 9.52
N ILE A 263 -12.31 15.18 10.00
CA ILE A 263 -12.65 13.92 9.28
C ILE A 263 -14.17 13.79 9.15
N GLN A 264 -14.92 14.03 10.23
CA GLN A 264 -16.39 14.06 10.19
C GLN A 264 -16.90 15.12 9.18
N SER A 265 -16.27 16.30 9.14
CA SER A 265 -16.63 17.37 8.19
C SER A 265 -16.34 16.99 6.74
N TYR A 266 -15.24 16.25 6.48
CA TYR A 266 -14.90 15.72 5.17
C TYR A 266 -15.91 14.66 4.70
N ILE A 267 -16.28 13.72 5.58
CA ILE A 267 -17.34 12.74 5.31
C ILE A 267 -18.67 13.46 5.00
N GLU A 268 -19.08 14.42 5.83
CA GLU A 268 -20.32 15.20 5.59
C GLU A 268 -20.29 16.04 4.31
N TYR A 269 -19.11 16.38 3.79
CA TYR A 269 -18.94 16.99 2.47
C TYR A 269 -19.09 15.95 1.36
N LEU A 270 -18.36 14.82 1.41
CA LEU A 270 -18.46 13.73 0.43
C LEU A 270 -19.92 13.25 0.27
N LEU A 271 -20.62 13.05 1.39
CA LEU A 271 -22.03 12.60 1.38
C LEU A 271 -22.98 13.60 0.71
N LYS A 272 -22.69 14.91 0.75
CA LYS A 272 -23.49 15.94 0.03
C LYS A 272 -23.25 15.90 -1.48
N GLN A 273 -22.08 15.47 -1.94
CA GLN A 273 -21.74 15.44 -3.37
C GLN A 273 -22.39 14.28 -4.14
N VAL A 274 -22.93 13.28 -3.44
CA VAL A 274 -23.59 12.08 -3.99
C VAL A 274 -24.76 12.41 -4.95
N ASN A 275 -25.41 13.56 -4.74
CA ASN A 275 -26.61 14.01 -5.47
C ASN A 275 -26.56 15.50 -5.86
N ASP A 276 -25.39 16.10 -6.01
CA ASP A 276 -25.27 17.57 -6.23
C ASP A 276 -25.87 18.02 -7.57
N GLU A 277 -26.97 18.78 -7.50
CA GLU A 277 -27.76 19.29 -8.62
C GLU A 277 -27.06 20.39 -9.44
N GLN A 278 -25.93 20.97 -9.00
CA GLN A 278 -25.29 22.05 -9.77
C GLN A 278 -24.70 21.62 -11.13
N ALA A 279 -24.56 20.31 -11.38
CA ALA A 279 -24.26 19.76 -12.71
C ALA A 279 -25.51 19.61 -13.62
N SER A 280 -26.71 19.77 -13.06
CA SER A 280 -27.95 19.21 -13.59
C SER A 280 -28.67 20.07 -14.63
N GLN A 281 -28.00 20.36 -15.74
CA GLN A 281 -28.69 20.70 -17.00
C GLN A 281 -28.36 19.76 -18.17
N THR A 282 -27.29 18.96 -18.09
CA THR A 282 -26.94 17.92 -19.09
C THR A 282 -26.17 16.73 -18.49
N THR A 283 -26.36 16.38 -17.21
CA THR A 283 -25.50 15.37 -16.56
C THR A 283 -25.63 13.99 -17.20
N ASP A 284 -24.53 13.52 -17.76
CA ASP A 284 -24.30 12.13 -18.09
C ASP A 284 -24.40 11.24 -16.83
N ILE A 285 -25.16 10.15 -16.93
CA ILE A 285 -25.37 9.19 -15.84
C ILE A 285 -24.05 8.48 -15.51
N GLN A 286 -23.17 8.26 -16.50
CA GLN A 286 -21.86 7.64 -16.27
C GLN A 286 -20.98 8.55 -15.41
N ALA A 287 -20.88 9.85 -15.72
CA ALA A 287 -20.17 10.82 -14.89
C ALA A 287 -20.70 10.90 -13.44
N LEU A 288 -22.02 10.80 -13.24
CA LEU A 288 -22.63 10.78 -11.91
C LEU A 288 -22.32 9.47 -11.16
N ASN A 289 -22.36 8.32 -11.83
CA ASN A 289 -21.99 7.04 -11.23
C ASN A 289 -20.49 6.97 -10.90
N ALA A 290 -19.61 7.46 -11.78
CA ALA A 290 -18.17 7.55 -11.53
C ALA A 290 -17.85 8.42 -10.30
N ARG A 291 -18.56 9.55 -10.10
CA ARG A 291 -18.46 10.34 -8.86
C ARG A 291 -18.91 9.54 -7.64
N ARG A 292 -20.01 8.78 -7.72
CA ARG A 292 -20.51 7.96 -6.60
C ARG A 292 -19.56 6.82 -6.26
N ALA A 293 -18.97 6.15 -7.25
CA ALA A 293 -17.90 5.17 -7.05
C ALA A 293 -16.69 5.80 -6.35
N TRP A 294 -16.18 6.94 -6.84
CA TRP A 294 -15.09 7.64 -6.18
C TRP A 294 -15.41 8.01 -4.72
N ILE A 295 -16.64 8.47 -4.43
CA ILE A 295 -17.07 8.73 -3.03
C ILE A 295 -17.03 7.44 -2.20
N VAL A 296 -17.53 6.32 -2.72
CA VAL A 296 -17.46 5.00 -2.07
C VAL A 296 -16.01 4.62 -1.73
N ASP A 297 -15.08 4.79 -2.68
CA ASP A 297 -13.66 4.50 -2.47
C ASP A 297 -13.01 5.42 -1.43
N GLN A 298 -13.32 6.73 -1.45
CA GLN A 298 -12.79 7.68 -0.46
C GLN A 298 -13.28 7.33 0.96
N LEU A 299 -14.55 6.97 1.13
CA LEU A 299 -15.10 6.58 2.42
C LEU A 299 -14.46 5.28 2.94
N ALA A 300 -14.19 4.31 2.06
CA ALA A 300 -13.49 3.08 2.40
C ALA A 300 -12.01 3.34 2.76
N ALA A 301 -11.33 4.21 2.01
CA ALA A 301 -9.93 4.59 2.26
C ALA A 301 -9.72 5.23 3.65
N LEU A 302 -10.69 6.00 4.16
CA LEU A 302 -10.63 6.53 5.54
C LEU A 302 -10.60 5.43 6.59
N ILE A 303 -11.31 4.31 6.37
CA ILE A 303 -11.31 3.15 7.28
C ILE A 303 -10.02 2.33 7.09
N ARG A 304 -9.59 2.06 5.86
CA ARG A 304 -8.36 1.30 5.55
C ARG A 304 -7.07 1.99 6.00
N ASN A 305 -6.96 3.30 5.90
CA ASN A 305 -5.73 4.00 6.30
C ASN A 305 -5.57 4.01 7.83
N GLY A 306 -4.73 3.13 8.37
CA GLY A 306 -4.49 2.98 9.82
C GLY A 306 -3.88 4.21 10.52
N ALA A 307 -3.33 5.18 9.77
CA ALA A 307 -2.81 6.44 10.32
C ALA A 307 -3.90 7.53 10.49
N VAL A 308 -5.10 7.35 9.91
CA VAL A 308 -6.24 8.25 10.13
C VAL A 308 -6.84 8.04 11.53
N PRO A 309 -7.00 9.09 12.37
CA PRO A 309 -7.65 9.00 13.67
C PRO A 309 -9.04 8.34 13.64
N LYS A 310 -9.13 7.17 14.28
CA LYS A 310 -10.36 6.36 14.36
C LYS A 310 -11.27 6.86 15.49
N ASP A 311 -12.55 7.02 15.19
CA ASP A 311 -13.60 7.33 16.16
C ASP A 311 -14.89 6.59 15.81
N ASP A 312 -15.51 5.99 16.83
CA ASP A 312 -16.67 5.11 16.70
C ASP A 312 -17.80 5.73 15.86
N LYS A 313 -18.02 7.05 15.98
CA LYS A 313 -19.17 7.75 15.39
C LYS A 313 -19.00 7.91 13.88
N TRP A 314 -17.81 8.33 13.41
CA TRP A 314 -17.62 8.54 11.97
C TRP A 314 -17.51 7.19 11.24
N ILE A 315 -16.87 6.19 11.85
CA ILE A 315 -16.81 4.82 11.31
C ILE A 315 -18.23 4.24 11.17
N GLN A 316 -19.05 4.31 12.22
CA GLN A 316 -20.45 3.88 12.13
C GLN A 316 -21.24 4.66 11.07
N THR A 317 -20.94 5.95 10.87
CA THR A 317 -21.59 6.77 9.83
C THR A 317 -21.27 6.26 8.42
N VAL A 318 -20.04 5.83 8.16
CA VAL A 318 -19.62 5.24 6.88
C VAL A 318 -20.25 3.85 6.69
N LEU A 319 -20.18 2.99 7.71
CA LEU A 319 -20.76 1.64 7.65
C LEU A 319 -22.29 1.67 7.45
N ASP A 320 -23.01 2.53 8.19
CA ASP A 320 -24.45 2.74 8.02
C ASP A 320 -24.81 3.26 6.61
N TRP A 321 -23.91 4.03 5.98
CA TRP A 321 -24.09 4.56 4.63
C TRP A 321 -23.94 3.46 3.57
N PHE A 322 -22.90 2.62 3.65
CA PHE A 322 -22.76 1.46 2.77
C PHE A 322 -23.91 0.45 2.94
N VAL A 323 -24.37 0.21 4.17
CA VAL A 323 -25.55 -0.64 4.42
C VAL A 323 -26.79 -0.12 3.67
N ILE A 324 -27.08 1.18 3.77
CA ILE A 324 -28.28 1.74 3.12
C ILE A 324 -28.17 1.72 1.60
N HIS A 325 -27.03 2.09 1.03
CA HIS A 325 -26.87 2.17 -0.42
C HIS A 325 -26.53 0.83 -1.09
N GLY A 326 -26.11 -0.18 -0.31
CA GLY A 326 -25.88 -1.55 -0.77
C GLY A 326 -27.06 -2.50 -0.56
N LEU A 327 -27.86 -2.35 0.50
CA LEU A 327 -28.90 -3.34 0.91
C LEU A 327 -30.34 -2.80 0.88
N PHE A 328 -30.54 -1.50 0.71
CA PHE A 328 -31.85 -0.86 0.76
C PHE A 328 -32.05 0.16 -0.37
N THR A 329 -33.30 0.57 -0.58
CA THR A 329 -33.66 1.77 -1.35
C THR A 329 -34.30 2.78 -0.40
N VAL A 330 -33.84 4.03 -0.41
CA VAL A 330 -34.43 5.11 0.40
C VAL A 330 -35.71 5.60 -0.28
N VAL A 331 -36.85 5.31 0.33
CA VAL A 331 -38.19 5.66 -0.21
C VAL A 331 -38.66 7.01 0.31
N ARG A 332 -38.27 7.41 1.54
CA ARG A 332 -38.64 8.72 2.12
C ARG A 332 -37.54 9.34 2.98
N ARG A 333 -37.36 10.65 2.82
CA ARG A 333 -36.48 11.49 3.64
C ARG A 333 -36.83 11.41 5.14
N SER A 334 -35.80 11.27 5.98
CA SER A 334 -35.88 11.33 7.43
C SER A 334 -34.90 12.36 8.00
N GLU A 335 -35.29 13.64 8.00
CA GLU A 335 -34.43 14.78 8.37
C GLU A 335 -33.83 14.68 9.77
N LYS A 336 -34.54 14.05 10.70
CA LYS A 336 -34.13 13.87 12.10
C LYS A 336 -33.40 12.53 12.35
N SER A 337 -33.13 11.76 11.30
CA SER A 337 -32.39 10.51 11.44
C SER A 337 -30.97 10.76 11.97
N LYS A 338 -30.51 9.82 12.81
CA LYS A 338 -29.10 9.70 13.19
C LYS A 338 -28.25 9.17 12.02
N ILE A 339 -28.85 8.37 11.15
CA ILE A 339 -28.20 7.81 9.97
C ILE A 339 -28.27 8.86 8.86
N LEU A 340 -27.12 9.36 8.41
CA LEU A 340 -27.04 10.47 7.46
C LEU A 340 -27.60 10.10 6.07
N ALA A 341 -27.42 8.86 5.61
CA ALA A 341 -27.93 8.38 4.33
C ALA A 341 -29.47 8.54 4.17
N LEU A 342 -30.23 8.48 5.28
CA LEU A 342 -31.69 8.67 5.23
C LEU A 342 -32.12 10.14 5.10
N ARG A 343 -31.17 11.08 5.14
CA ARG A 343 -31.48 12.52 5.04
C ARG A 343 -31.69 12.99 3.62
N ASP A 344 -31.30 12.25 2.60
CA ASP A 344 -31.54 12.61 1.21
C ASP A 344 -31.96 11.37 0.41
N ILE A 345 -32.69 11.56 -0.69
CA ILE A 345 -33.16 10.46 -1.55
C ILE A 345 -32.28 10.47 -2.81
N PRO A 346 -31.52 9.41 -3.13
CA PRO A 346 -30.70 9.38 -4.33
C PRO A 346 -31.52 9.52 -5.61
N ALA A 347 -31.14 10.49 -6.45
CA ALA A 347 -31.74 10.73 -7.76
C ALA A 347 -30.61 10.87 -8.81
N PRO A 348 -30.49 9.95 -9.78
CA PRO A 348 -31.19 8.66 -9.89
C PRO A 348 -30.85 7.72 -8.72
N ILE A 349 -31.62 6.63 -8.57
CA ILE A 349 -31.31 5.54 -7.63
C ILE A 349 -29.93 4.94 -7.98
N PHE A 350 -29.24 4.33 -7.02
CA PHE A 350 -27.96 3.66 -7.26
C PHE A 350 -28.17 2.46 -8.22
N SER A 351 -27.25 2.28 -9.17
CA SER A 351 -27.18 1.10 -10.02
C SER A 351 -26.79 -0.15 -9.22
N ASP A 352 -27.06 -1.33 -9.76
CA ASP A 352 -26.71 -2.59 -9.11
C ASP A 352 -25.20 -2.80 -9.00
N GLU A 353 -24.42 -2.26 -9.95
CA GLU A 353 -22.97 -2.12 -9.87
C GLU A 353 -22.52 -1.27 -8.66
N LEU A 354 -23.10 -0.08 -8.46
CA LEU A 354 -22.79 0.76 -7.29
C LEU A 354 -23.26 0.13 -5.98
N ARG A 355 -24.34 -0.66 -5.99
CA ARG A 355 -24.81 -1.45 -4.83
C ARG A 355 -23.81 -2.55 -4.50
N LYS A 356 -23.37 -3.33 -5.50
CA LYS A 356 -22.30 -4.35 -5.37
C LYS A 356 -21.02 -3.72 -4.82
N LEU A 357 -20.59 -2.58 -5.35
CA LEU A 357 -19.44 -1.82 -4.84
C LEU A 357 -19.63 -1.42 -3.36
N CYS A 358 -20.80 -0.93 -2.96
CA CYS A 358 -21.08 -0.61 -1.55
C CYS A 358 -21.01 -1.85 -0.64
N ARG A 359 -21.49 -3.02 -1.09
CA ARG A 359 -21.42 -4.29 -0.33
C ARG A 359 -19.97 -4.79 -0.22
N SER A 360 -19.23 -4.79 -1.33
CA SER A 360 -17.80 -5.13 -1.35
C SER A 360 -16.97 -4.22 -0.43
N LYS A 361 -17.11 -2.89 -0.55
CA LYS A 361 -16.38 -1.97 0.34
C LYS A 361 -16.84 -2.04 1.80
N LEU A 362 -18.09 -2.42 2.10
CA LEU A 362 -18.54 -2.70 3.47
C LEU A 362 -17.76 -3.88 4.07
N LEU A 363 -17.66 -5.00 3.35
CA LEU A 363 -16.91 -6.19 3.78
C LEU A 363 -15.40 -5.88 3.90
N SER A 364 -14.81 -5.17 2.93
CA SER A 364 -13.42 -4.70 2.99
C SER A 364 -13.13 -3.81 4.21
N CYS A 365 -14.03 -2.87 4.53
CA CYS A 365 -13.90 -2.05 5.75
C CYS A 365 -13.98 -2.89 7.02
N LEU A 366 -14.82 -3.93 7.04
CA LEU A 366 -14.94 -4.84 8.18
C LEU A 366 -13.76 -5.80 8.29
N ALA A 367 -13.10 -6.16 7.19
CA ALA A 367 -11.85 -6.92 7.19
C ALA A 367 -10.77 -6.18 8.00
N GLU A 368 -10.51 -4.92 7.64
CA GLU A 368 -9.56 -4.05 8.32
C GLU A 368 -9.94 -3.85 9.80
N LEU A 369 -11.21 -3.50 10.07
CA LEU A 369 -11.70 -3.30 11.44
C LEU A 369 -11.64 -4.57 12.29
N THR A 370 -11.64 -5.76 11.67
CA THR A 370 -11.45 -7.06 12.35
C THR A 370 -10.00 -7.27 12.77
N GLY A 371 -9.03 -6.87 11.94
CA GLY A 371 -7.60 -6.89 12.28
C GLY A 371 -7.17 -5.81 13.30
N GLN A 372 -7.85 -4.67 13.33
CA GLN A 372 -7.54 -3.57 14.26
C GLN A 372 -7.82 -3.93 15.73
N THR A 373 -6.97 -3.41 16.64
CA THR A 373 -7.11 -3.61 18.10
C THR A 373 -7.50 -2.33 18.83
N THR A 374 -8.63 -2.37 19.52
CA THR A 374 -9.19 -1.25 20.29
C THR A 374 -8.86 -1.40 21.77
N VAL A 375 -8.53 -0.29 22.44
CA VAL A 375 -8.29 -0.27 23.89
C VAL A 375 -9.62 0.00 24.61
N ILE A 376 -10.09 -0.96 25.40
CA ILE A 376 -11.34 -0.86 26.17
C ILE A 376 -11.02 -0.81 27.66
N THR A 377 -11.67 0.10 28.39
CA THR A 377 -11.62 0.22 29.85
C THR A 377 -12.77 -0.55 30.51
N THR A 378 -12.47 -1.74 31.02
CA THR A 378 -13.43 -2.57 31.79
C THR A 378 -13.12 -2.43 33.28
N GLY A 379 -13.73 -1.43 33.92
CA GLY A 379 -13.40 -1.04 35.29
C GLY A 379 -11.98 -0.46 35.37
N ASP A 380 -11.19 -0.90 36.35
CA ASP A 380 -9.78 -0.47 36.54
C ASP A 380 -8.80 -1.11 35.52
N LYS A 381 -9.25 -1.95 34.59
CA LYS A 381 -8.39 -2.66 33.63
C LYS A 381 -8.60 -2.17 32.20
N THR A 382 -7.52 -1.69 31.57
CA THR A 382 -7.43 -1.49 30.12
C THR A 382 -7.05 -2.79 29.43
N VAL A 383 -7.86 -3.26 28.48
CA VAL A 383 -7.60 -4.47 27.68
C VAL A 383 -7.61 -4.08 26.20
N LYS A 384 -6.66 -4.60 25.42
CA LYS A 384 -6.70 -4.53 23.95
C LYS A 384 -7.51 -5.70 23.42
N VAL A 385 -8.50 -5.43 22.58
CA VAL A 385 -9.37 -6.45 21.98
C VAL A 385 -9.49 -6.15 20.48
N ALA A 386 -9.37 -7.18 19.65
CA ALA A 386 -9.51 -7.07 18.20
C ALA A 386 -10.99 -7.04 17.78
N ALA A 387 -11.27 -6.57 16.56
CA ALA A 387 -12.59 -6.58 15.90
C ALA A 387 -13.72 -5.78 16.56
N VAL A 388 -13.44 -5.03 17.63
CA VAL A 388 -14.45 -4.35 18.45
C VAL A 388 -14.33 -2.83 18.43
N ALA A 389 -15.46 -2.17 18.61
CA ALA A 389 -15.55 -0.74 18.82
C ALA A 389 -15.25 -0.36 20.28
N SER A 390 -15.28 0.94 20.63
CA SER A 390 -14.92 1.42 21.97
C SER A 390 -15.86 0.95 23.10
N ASP A 391 -17.05 0.46 22.76
CA ASP A 391 -18.02 -0.16 23.67
C ASP A 391 -17.81 -1.69 23.87
N GLY A 392 -16.87 -2.30 23.16
CA GLY A 392 -16.56 -3.73 23.24
C GLY A 392 -17.51 -4.65 22.46
N GLN A 393 -18.41 -4.10 21.65
CA GLN A 393 -19.19 -4.83 20.66
C GLN A 393 -18.38 -4.99 19.36
N PHE A 394 -18.54 -6.12 18.67
CA PHE A 394 -17.90 -6.32 17.37
C PHE A 394 -18.47 -5.35 16.32
N TRP A 395 -17.63 -4.87 15.41
CA TRP A 395 -18.05 -3.97 14.33
C TRP A 395 -19.15 -4.59 13.46
N VAL A 396 -19.03 -5.88 13.13
CA VAL A 396 -20.08 -6.66 12.44
C VAL A 396 -21.41 -6.69 13.21
N SER A 397 -21.39 -6.87 14.53
CA SER A 397 -22.61 -6.85 15.36
C SER A 397 -23.29 -5.48 15.35
N LYS A 398 -22.52 -4.39 15.28
CA LYS A 398 -23.06 -3.02 15.14
C LYS A 398 -23.69 -2.79 13.77
N VAL A 399 -23.08 -3.29 12.69
CA VAL A 399 -23.65 -3.31 11.33
C VAL A 399 -24.96 -4.10 11.28
N LEU A 400 -24.98 -5.32 11.81
CA LEU A 400 -26.20 -6.15 11.92
C LEU A 400 -27.31 -5.48 12.73
N SER A 401 -26.96 -4.71 13.77
CA SER A 401 -27.91 -3.92 14.55
C SER A 401 -28.53 -2.78 13.72
N SER A 402 -27.74 -2.12 12.86
CA SER A 402 -28.24 -1.13 11.91
C SER A 402 -29.16 -1.77 10.85
N ILE A 403 -28.78 -2.91 10.26
CA ILE A 403 -29.64 -3.67 9.33
C ILE A 403 -30.98 -4.02 10.02
N GLY A 404 -30.95 -4.64 11.21
CA GLY A 404 -32.16 -5.01 11.95
C GLY A 404 -32.99 -3.84 12.52
N ARG A 405 -32.49 -2.60 12.39
CA ARG A 405 -33.25 -1.35 12.63
C ARG A 405 -33.87 -0.82 11.34
N LEU A 406 -33.18 -0.95 10.20
CA LEU A 406 -33.65 -0.54 8.88
C LEU A 406 -34.75 -1.46 8.35
N GLU A 407 -34.64 -2.78 8.57
CA GLU A 407 -35.70 -3.77 8.30
C GLU A 407 -37.03 -3.44 9.02
N LYS A 408 -36.99 -2.67 10.11
CA LYS A 408 -38.16 -2.23 10.89
C LYS A 408 -38.65 -0.83 10.51
N ASP A 409 -38.00 -0.15 9.58
CA ASP A 409 -38.34 1.22 9.15
C ASP A 409 -38.88 1.27 7.72
N GLU A 410 -39.93 0.47 7.48
CA GLU A 410 -40.75 0.40 6.25
C GLU A 410 -41.26 1.76 5.76
N LYS A 411 -41.20 2.80 6.61
CA LYS A 411 -41.62 4.16 6.27
C LYS A 411 -40.57 4.91 5.44
N HIS A 412 -39.28 4.66 5.66
CA HIS A 412 -38.19 5.43 5.04
C HIS A 412 -37.34 4.60 4.08
N VAL A 413 -37.26 3.28 4.26
CA VAL A 413 -36.51 2.35 3.40
C VAL A 413 -37.37 1.16 2.96
N SER A 414 -37.02 0.59 1.81
CA SER A 414 -37.44 -0.74 1.39
C SER A 414 -36.21 -1.62 1.14
N PRO A 415 -36.24 -2.92 1.46
CA PRO A 415 -35.24 -3.88 0.98
C PRO A 415 -35.12 -3.87 -0.56
N LEU A 416 -33.98 -4.34 -1.09
CA LEU A 416 -33.81 -4.49 -2.55
C LEU A 416 -34.66 -5.63 -3.13
N SER A 417 -34.80 -6.72 -2.39
CA SER A 417 -35.65 -7.88 -2.69
C SER A 417 -36.41 -8.28 -1.43
N GLU A 418 -37.59 -8.91 -1.61
CA GLU A 418 -38.25 -9.59 -0.49
C GLU A 418 -37.57 -10.94 -0.26
N ALA A 419 -36.78 -11.05 0.82
CA ALA A 419 -36.13 -12.30 1.20
C ALA A 419 -37.17 -13.43 1.38
N GLU A 420 -36.78 -14.67 1.07
CA GLU A 420 -37.71 -15.80 1.15
C GLU A 420 -38.12 -16.14 2.60
N GLU A 421 -39.14 -16.98 2.77
CA GLU A 421 -39.57 -17.40 4.12
C GLU A 421 -38.49 -18.24 4.83
N GLY A 422 -37.68 -18.99 4.06
CA GLY A 422 -36.48 -19.69 4.52
C GLY A 422 -35.42 -18.72 5.06
N ASP A 423 -34.93 -17.80 4.23
CA ASP A 423 -33.97 -16.76 4.63
C ASP A 423 -34.39 -16.00 5.89
N LYS A 424 -35.67 -15.57 5.94
CA LYS A 424 -36.23 -14.85 7.10
C LYS A 424 -36.17 -15.70 8.38
N ALA A 425 -36.36 -17.01 8.28
CA ALA A 425 -36.22 -17.94 9.40
C ALA A 425 -34.76 -18.09 9.84
N ILE A 426 -33.84 -18.37 8.91
CA ILE A 426 -32.39 -18.55 9.21
C ILE A 426 -31.78 -17.28 9.80
N ARG A 427 -32.06 -16.11 9.20
CA ARG A 427 -31.65 -14.79 9.72
C ARG A 427 -32.22 -14.53 11.12
N GLY A 428 -33.45 -14.97 11.38
CA GLY A 428 -34.08 -14.89 12.71
C GLY A 428 -33.39 -15.78 13.74
N GLU A 429 -33.06 -17.02 13.38
CA GLU A 429 -32.36 -17.98 14.23
C GLU A 429 -30.94 -17.50 14.57
N ALA A 430 -30.16 -17.05 13.57
CA ALA A 430 -28.84 -16.47 13.75
C ALA A 430 -28.85 -15.30 14.75
N ARG A 431 -29.79 -14.35 14.60
CA ARG A 431 -29.94 -13.21 15.53
C ARG A 431 -30.28 -13.67 16.95
N ALA A 432 -31.17 -14.67 17.11
CA ALA A 432 -31.52 -15.22 18.41
C ALA A 432 -30.35 -15.96 19.08
N LEU A 433 -29.50 -16.62 18.29
CA LEU A 433 -28.27 -17.27 18.73
C LEU A 433 -27.22 -16.24 19.19
N ILE A 434 -26.97 -15.18 18.42
CA ILE A 434 -26.06 -14.08 18.79
C ILE A 434 -26.47 -13.44 20.12
N GLU A 435 -27.77 -13.18 20.32
CA GLU A 435 -28.30 -12.68 21.59
C GLU A 435 -28.11 -13.64 22.78
N ARG A 436 -27.96 -14.94 22.50
CA ARG A 436 -27.81 -16.00 23.50
C ARG A 436 -26.34 -16.21 23.86
N LEU A 437 -25.45 -16.21 22.87
CA LEU A 437 -23.99 -16.26 23.04
C LEU A 437 -23.47 -15.09 23.91
N ASN A 438 -24.03 -13.89 23.70
CA ASN A 438 -23.75 -12.68 24.50
C ASN A 438 -24.05 -12.81 26.01
N LYS A 439 -24.75 -13.87 26.45
CA LYS A 439 -25.18 -14.09 27.84
C LYS A 439 -24.41 -15.22 28.54
N ILE A 440 -23.42 -15.83 27.89
CA ILE A 440 -22.67 -16.99 28.38
C ILE A 440 -21.66 -16.60 29.48
N SER A 441 -21.37 -17.56 30.37
CA SER A 441 -20.50 -17.38 31.54
C SER A 441 -19.05 -17.03 31.18
N ASP A 442 -18.37 -16.31 32.09
CA ASP A 442 -16.97 -15.87 31.90
C ASP A 442 -15.98 -17.01 31.59
N GLU A 443 -16.26 -18.25 32.03
CA GLU A 443 -15.41 -19.43 31.79
C GLU A 443 -15.38 -19.88 30.32
N GLN A 444 -16.50 -19.74 29.60
CA GLN A 444 -16.62 -20.08 28.18
C GLN A 444 -16.73 -18.84 27.27
N ARG A 445 -16.63 -17.64 27.84
CA ARG A 445 -16.91 -16.36 27.18
C ARG A 445 -16.03 -16.07 25.97
N GLU A 446 -14.79 -16.55 25.96
CA GLU A 446 -13.89 -16.33 24.83
C GLU A 446 -14.31 -17.18 23.62
N ALA A 447 -14.55 -18.48 23.81
CA ALA A 447 -15.08 -19.35 22.77
C ALA A 447 -16.50 -18.92 22.32
N ALA A 448 -17.35 -18.49 23.25
CA ALA A 448 -18.67 -17.94 22.93
C ALA A 448 -18.59 -16.67 22.07
N LYS A 449 -17.59 -15.81 22.30
CA LYS A 449 -17.28 -14.66 21.42
C LYS A 449 -16.73 -15.08 20.06
N GLY A 450 -15.99 -16.19 19.98
CA GLY A 450 -15.55 -16.78 18.70
C GLY A 450 -16.75 -17.23 17.85
N ALA A 451 -17.66 -18.00 18.44
CA ALA A 451 -18.91 -18.39 17.79
C ALA A 451 -19.83 -17.20 17.48
N GLU A 452 -19.89 -16.19 18.37
CA GLU A 452 -20.66 -14.96 18.12
C GLU A 452 -20.13 -14.21 16.89
N LEU A 453 -18.80 -14.06 16.79
CA LEU A 453 -18.15 -13.41 15.66
C LEU A 453 -18.38 -14.19 14.36
N LEU A 454 -18.24 -15.52 14.38
CA LEU A 454 -18.47 -16.38 13.21
C LEU A 454 -19.92 -16.26 12.72
N VAL A 455 -20.91 -16.55 13.57
CA VAL A 455 -22.34 -16.45 13.20
C VAL A 455 -22.71 -15.04 12.76
N SER A 456 -22.15 -13.99 13.38
CA SER A 456 -22.36 -12.60 12.95
C SER A 456 -21.75 -12.32 11.58
N ALA A 457 -20.56 -12.86 11.31
CA ALA A 457 -19.83 -12.63 10.07
C ALA A 457 -20.49 -13.34 8.87
N THR A 458 -20.85 -14.61 9.03
CA THR A 458 -21.58 -15.39 8.02
C THR A 458 -22.98 -14.80 7.78
N LEU A 459 -23.67 -14.36 8.84
CA LEU A 459 -24.97 -13.70 8.69
C LEU A 459 -24.85 -12.40 7.87
N LEU A 460 -23.79 -11.61 8.07
CA LEU A 460 -23.58 -10.41 7.25
C LEU A 460 -23.18 -10.76 5.82
N HIS A 461 -22.38 -11.82 5.60
CA HIS A 461 -22.04 -12.28 4.26
C HIS A 461 -23.30 -12.62 3.45
N HIS A 462 -24.20 -13.42 4.02
CA HIS A 462 -25.53 -13.76 3.48
C HIS A 462 -26.49 -12.56 3.30
N TYR A 463 -26.17 -11.38 3.86
CA TYR A 463 -26.86 -10.13 3.50
C TYR A 463 -26.23 -9.42 2.30
N CYS A 464 -24.94 -9.66 2.04
CA CYS A 464 -24.12 -8.94 1.05
C CYS A 464 -23.95 -9.67 -0.28
N THR A 465 -24.09 -10.99 -0.30
CA THR A 465 -24.18 -11.85 -1.49
C THR A 465 -25.52 -11.69 -2.21
N ASP A 466 -25.58 -12.09 -3.48
CA ASP A 466 -26.83 -12.10 -4.25
C ASP A 466 -27.59 -13.42 -4.00
N ALA A 467 -28.93 -13.36 -4.05
CA ALA A 467 -29.80 -14.46 -3.60
C ALA A 467 -29.80 -15.73 -4.49
N GLU A 468 -28.87 -15.82 -5.45
CA GLU A 468 -28.68 -16.97 -6.33
C GLU A 468 -27.57 -17.93 -5.80
N GLU A 469 -26.81 -17.51 -4.79
CA GLU A 469 -25.74 -18.30 -4.14
C GLU A 469 -26.29 -19.15 -2.97
N GLU A 470 -26.89 -20.32 -3.28
CA GLU A 470 -27.47 -21.23 -2.25
C GLU A 470 -26.46 -21.66 -1.16
N ALA A 471 -25.17 -21.77 -1.51
CA ALA A 471 -24.09 -22.20 -0.61
C ALA A 471 -23.94 -21.33 0.66
N ASP A 472 -24.31 -20.05 0.58
CA ASP A 472 -24.16 -19.09 1.68
C ASP A 472 -25.19 -19.35 2.80
N ALA A 473 -26.38 -19.86 2.43
CA ALA A 473 -27.43 -20.24 3.38
C ALA A 473 -27.09 -21.53 4.14
N GLU A 474 -26.52 -22.53 3.46
CA GLU A 474 -26.08 -23.78 4.09
C GLU A 474 -24.90 -23.55 5.05
N THR A 475 -23.96 -22.69 4.65
CA THR A 475 -22.81 -22.27 5.49
C THR A 475 -23.28 -21.55 6.76
N LEU A 476 -24.27 -20.65 6.64
CA LEU A 476 -24.89 -19.99 7.80
C LEU A 476 -25.63 -20.97 8.70
N GLN A 477 -26.39 -21.92 8.15
CA GLN A 477 -27.10 -22.93 8.94
C GLN A 477 -26.13 -23.86 9.69
N SER A 478 -25.00 -24.22 9.06
CA SER A 478 -23.94 -25.03 9.67
C SER A 478 -23.27 -24.31 10.85
N CYS A 479 -23.00 -23.01 10.71
CA CYS A 479 -22.56 -22.16 11.82
C CYS A 479 -23.56 -22.15 12.98
N ILE A 480 -24.86 -22.04 12.68
CA ILE A 480 -25.95 -22.00 13.66
C ILE A 480 -26.04 -23.32 14.43
N ASP A 481 -25.97 -24.47 13.75
CA ASP A 481 -26.02 -25.78 14.40
C ASP A 481 -24.77 -26.00 15.28
N GLY A 482 -23.57 -25.84 14.72
CA GLY A 482 -22.31 -26.02 15.46
C GLY A 482 -22.25 -25.18 16.74
N ALA A 483 -22.59 -23.90 16.65
CA ALA A 483 -22.62 -23.01 17.81
C ALA A 483 -23.79 -23.30 18.77
N SER A 484 -24.90 -23.87 18.29
CA SER A 484 -26.02 -24.28 19.14
C SER A 484 -25.78 -25.60 19.87
N ARG A 485 -25.05 -26.54 19.26
CA ARG A 485 -24.56 -27.76 19.89
C ARG A 485 -23.44 -27.45 20.90
N MET A 486 -22.49 -26.59 20.54
CA MET A 486 -21.37 -26.17 21.41
C MET A 486 -21.86 -25.42 22.65
N PHE A 487 -22.88 -24.57 22.49
CA PHE A 487 -23.50 -23.82 23.56
C PHE A 487 -25.00 -24.14 23.61
N PRO A 488 -25.45 -25.14 24.36
CA PRO A 488 -26.88 -25.45 24.49
C PRO A 488 -27.62 -24.39 25.35
N ALA A 489 -28.93 -24.25 25.14
CA ALA A 489 -29.76 -23.34 25.95
C ALA A 489 -29.96 -23.88 27.38
N GLU A 490 -29.86 -23.02 28.40
CA GLU A 490 -30.11 -23.42 29.80
C GLU A 490 -31.54 -23.97 29.98
N SER A 491 -31.67 -25.28 30.17
CA SER A 491 -32.96 -25.88 30.51
C SER A 491 -33.43 -25.41 31.89
N LYS A 492 -34.62 -24.78 31.93
CA LYS A 492 -35.28 -24.42 33.19
C LYS A 492 -35.46 -25.68 34.04
N LYS A 493 -34.87 -25.69 35.24
CA LYS A 493 -34.87 -26.82 36.20
C LYS A 493 -36.27 -27.36 36.54
N THR A 494 -36.81 -28.25 35.71
CA THR A 494 -37.90 -29.16 36.08
C THR A 494 -37.30 -30.36 36.82
N LYS A 495 -37.55 -30.41 38.14
CA LYS A 495 -37.13 -31.54 38.99
C LYS A 495 -37.68 -32.87 38.44
N LYS A 496 -36.86 -33.93 38.59
CA LYS A 496 -37.19 -35.38 38.45
C LYS A 496 -37.11 -35.85 36.98
N SER A 497 -35.96 -36.39 36.55
CA SER A 497 -35.61 -37.79 36.85
C SER A 497 -34.11 -38.02 37.02
N ARG A 498 -33.72 -38.88 37.98
CA ARG A 498 -32.33 -39.34 38.15
C ARG A 498 -32.19 -40.74 37.55
N ARG A 499 -31.66 -40.84 36.34
CA ARG A 499 -31.09 -42.07 35.78
C ARG A 499 -29.78 -41.74 35.06
N PRO A 500 -28.69 -42.48 35.30
CA PRO A 500 -27.52 -42.40 34.44
C PRO A 500 -27.85 -43.15 33.13
N SER A 501 -27.93 -42.42 32.02
CA SER A 501 -27.92 -43.03 30.68
C SER A 501 -26.48 -43.17 30.24
N THR A 502 -26.02 -44.43 30.21
CA THR A 502 -24.91 -44.88 29.38
C THR A 502 -25.07 -44.39 27.94
N THR A 503 -23.97 -43.90 27.36
CA THR A 503 -23.63 -43.95 25.92
C THR A 503 -24.81 -44.17 24.96
N THR A 504 -25.28 -43.08 24.37
CA THR A 504 -25.73 -43.07 22.98
C THR A 504 -24.69 -42.28 22.21
N GLU A 505 -24.10 -42.90 21.18
CA GLU A 505 -23.21 -42.22 20.25
C GLU A 505 -23.98 -41.08 19.56
N ASP A 506 -23.47 -39.85 19.66
CA ASP A 506 -23.82 -38.78 18.74
C ASP A 506 -22.87 -38.98 17.54
N GLU A 507 -23.33 -39.66 16.48
CA GLU A 507 -22.49 -40.03 15.32
C GLU A 507 -22.02 -38.83 14.47
N GLY A 508 -22.34 -37.60 14.89
CA GLY A 508 -21.92 -36.37 14.21
C GLY A 508 -20.54 -35.87 14.66
N PRO A 509 -19.89 -35.00 13.86
CA PRO A 509 -18.64 -34.34 14.24
C PRO A 509 -18.80 -33.52 15.53
N GLU A 510 -17.70 -33.32 16.25
CA GLU A 510 -17.68 -32.48 17.46
C GLU A 510 -18.14 -31.05 17.11
N PRO A 511 -18.88 -30.36 17.99
CA PRO A 511 -19.42 -29.02 17.67
C PRO A 511 -18.36 -27.96 17.36
N ILE A 512 -17.14 -28.12 17.90
CA ILE A 512 -16.00 -27.27 17.58
C ILE A 512 -15.45 -27.55 16.17
N ASP A 513 -15.49 -28.80 15.72
CA ASP A 513 -14.98 -29.20 14.40
C ASP A 513 -15.87 -28.59 13.30
N VAL A 514 -17.20 -28.59 13.47
CA VAL A 514 -18.13 -27.91 12.54
C VAL A 514 -17.81 -26.42 12.39
N LEU A 515 -17.49 -25.72 13.48
CA LEU A 515 -17.15 -24.30 13.43
C LEU A 515 -15.76 -24.05 12.83
N VAL A 516 -14.81 -24.96 13.05
CA VAL A 516 -13.46 -24.86 12.46
C VAL A 516 -13.46 -25.25 10.99
N ASP A 517 -14.32 -26.18 10.57
CA ASP A 517 -14.56 -26.54 9.16
C ASP A 517 -15.10 -25.34 8.37
N THR A 518 -16.07 -24.60 8.92
CA THR A 518 -16.53 -23.35 8.28
C THR A 518 -15.42 -22.28 8.23
N VAL A 519 -14.56 -22.21 9.26
CA VAL A 519 -13.39 -21.32 9.28
C VAL A 519 -12.35 -21.75 8.23
N ILE A 520 -12.23 -23.04 7.92
CA ILE A 520 -11.38 -23.58 6.87
C ILE A 520 -11.93 -23.21 5.48
N GLY A 521 -13.23 -23.37 5.24
CA GLY A 521 -13.87 -22.91 3.99
C GLY A 521 -13.70 -21.40 3.75
N PHE A 522 -13.76 -20.58 4.81
CA PHE A 522 -13.44 -19.14 4.75
C PHE A 522 -11.97 -18.83 4.38
N LEU A 523 -11.06 -19.80 4.51
CA LEU A 523 -9.67 -19.67 4.05
C LEU A 523 -9.44 -20.20 2.64
N GLU A 524 -10.38 -20.94 2.06
CA GLU A 524 -10.34 -21.44 0.68
C GLU A 524 -10.71 -20.30 -0.29
N GLN A 525 -11.95 -19.81 -0.24
CA GLN A 525 -12.49 -18.70 -1.07
C GLN A 525 -12.06 -17.29 -0.58
N ALA A 526 -10.77 -17.10 -0.31
CA ALA A 526 -10.33 -16.25 0.79
C ALA A 526 -10.33 -14.73 0.53
N THR A 527 -11.50 -14.11 0.39
CA THR A 527 -11.63 -12.64 0.41
C THR A 527 -11.01 -12.05 1.68
N ALA A 528 -10.55 -10.79 1.64
CA ALA A 528 -9.92 -10.13 2.79
C ALA A 528 -10.80 -10.19 4.06
N TYR A 529 -12.12 -10.10 3.91
CA TYR A 529 -13.10 -10.23 5.00
C TYR A 529 -13.10 -11.63 5.61
N MET A 530 -13.24 -12.68 4.78
CA MET A 530 -13.23 -14.06 5.27
C MET A 530 -11.88 -14.42 5.92
N ARG A 531 -10.75 -14.00 5.34
CA ARG A 531 -9.41 -14.15 5.95
C ARG A 531 -9.30 -13.50 7.32
N ALA A 532 -9.76 -12.25 7.48
CA ALA A 532 -9.68 -11.53 8.74
C ALA A 532 -10.58 -12.17 9.81
N VAL A 533 -11.80 -12.54 9.44
CA VAL A 533 -12.77 -13.22 10.31
C VAL A 533 -12.24 -14.59 10.74
N ALA A 534 -11.81 -15.45 9.81
CA ALA A 534 -11.31 -16.80 10.08
C ALA A 534 -10.18 -16.80 11.13
N ASN A 535 -9.16 -15.95 10.93
CA ASN A 535 -8.05 -15.80 11.87
C ASN A 535 -8.50 -15.35 13.27
N GLN A 536 -9.43 -14.39 13.34
CA GLN A 536 -9.89 -13.83 14.62
C GLN A 536 -10.87 -14.76 15.35
N VAL A 537 -11.75 -15.46 14.62
CA VAL A 537 -12.64 -16.51 15.13
C VAL A 537 -11.82 -17.66 15.68
N PHE A 538 -10.88 -18.21 14.89
CA PHE A 538 -10.04 -19.33 15.32
C PHE A 538 -9.21 -18.99 16.56
N SER A 539 -8.65 -17.77 16.61
CA SER A 539 -7.99 -17.27 17.82
C SER A 539 -8.92 -17.36 19.04
N LEU A 540 -10.16 -16.87 18.94
CA LEU A 540 -11.14 -16.91 20.04
C LEU A 540 -11.59 -18.34 20.39
N LEU A 541 -11.68 -19.24 19.41
CA LEU A 541 -12.06 -20.65 19.61
C LEU A 541 -10.89 -21.54 20.11
N SER A 542 -9.64 -21.08 20.05
CA SER A 542 -8.43 -21.87 20.35
C SER A 542 -8.45 -22.64 21.69
N SER A 543 -9.16 -22.16 22.71
CA SER A 543 -9.28 -22.84 24.01
C SER A 543 -10.21 -24.05 24.02
N ALA A 544 -11.02 -24.24 22.97
CA ALA A 544 -11.97 -25.33 22.81
C ALA A 544 -11.54 -26.39 21.78
N VAL A 545 -10.46 -26.14 21.04
CA VAL A 545 -9.84 -27.05 20.06
C VAL A 545 -9.50 -28.39 20.71
N CYS A 546 -9.97 -29.49 20.12
CA CYS A 546 -9.69 -30.85 20.56
C CYS A 546 -8.77 -31.59 19.56
N GLU A 547 -8.64 -32.91 19.73
CA GLU A 547 -7.74 -33.74 18.91
C GLU A 547 -8.20 -33.82 17.44
N SER A 548 -9.50 -34.09 17.22
CA SER A 548 -10.09 -34.13 15.87
C SER A 548 -10.03 -32.78 15.16
N THR A 549 -10.17 -31.66 15.89
CA THR A 549 -10.00 -30.31 15.32
C THR A 549 -8.59 -30.10 14.76
N ILE A 550 -7.56 -30.62 15.42
CA ILE A 550 -6.18 -30.50 14.95
C ILE A 550 -5.95 -31.41 13.74
N ASP A 551 -6.48 -32.62 13.76
CA ASP A 551 -6.38 -33.54 12.62
C ASP A 551 -7.12 -32.99 11.38
N LEU A 552 -8.27 -32.33 11.56
CA LEU A 552 -9.00 -31.60 10.50
C LEU A 552 -8.16 -30.49 9.86
N ILE A 553 -7.46 -29.67 10.67
CA ILE A 553 -6.57 -28.61 10.16
C ILE A 553 -5.34 -29.19 9.47
N LEU A 554 -4.81 -30.32 9.97
CA LEU A 554 -3.66 -30.99 9.38
C LEU A 554 -3.98 -31.63 8.02
N ALA A 555 -5.18 -32.17 7.84
CA ALA A 555 -5.63 -32.73 6.55
C ALA A 555 -5.56 -31.70 5.40
N GLN A 556 -5.81 -30.42 5.70
CA GLN A 556 -5.70 -29.31 4.73
C GLN A 556 -4.26 -29.00 4.27
N LEU A 557 -3.24 -29.54 4.96
CA LEU A 557 -1.84 -29.39 4.60
C LEU A 557 -1.29 -30.59 3.80
N GLU A 558 -2.08 -31.64 3.63
CA GLU A 558 -1.71 -32.80 2.82
C GLU A 558 -1.60 -32.42 1.33
N ARG A 559 -0.91 -33.26 0.55
CA ARG A 559 -0.61 -32.97 -0.85
C ARG A 559 -1.67 -33.61 -1.75
N ARG A 560 -2.70 -32.85 -2.12
CA ARG A 560 -3.50 -33.14 -3.32
C ARG A 560 -2.61 -33.10 -4.56
N GLU A 561 -2.85 -34.00 -5.52
CA GLU A 561 -2.13 -33.96 -6.79
C GLU A 561 -2.68 -32.81 -7.67
N PRO A 562 -1.84 -32.07 -8.43
CA PRO A 562 -2.31 -30.93 -9.23
C PRO A 562 -3.39 -31.25 -10.27
N GLY A 563 -3.57 -32.53 -10.62
CA GLY A 563 -4.63 -32.99 -11.52
C GLY A 563 -6.01 -33.08 -10.89
N GLU A 564 -6.12 -33.12 -9.56
CA GLU A 564 -7.42 -33.18 -8.85
C GLU A 564 -8.01 -31.78 -8.64
N MET A 565 -7.17 -30.77 -8.40
CA MET A 565 -7.63 -29.38 -8.18
C MET A 565 -8.11 -28.66 -9.46
N ALA A 566 -7.90 -29.25 -10.63
CA ALA A 566 -8.33 -28.65 -11.91
C ALA A 566 -9.79 -28.96 -12.29
N ASP A 567 -10.42 -29.96 -11.65
CA ASP A 567 -11.81 -30.35 -11.92
C ASP A 567 -12.82 -29.64 -10.99
N ASP A 568 -12.43 -29.24 -9.76
CA ASP A 568 -13.32 -28.59 -8.79
C ASP A 568 -13.51 -27.06 -9.07
N ASP A 569 -12.51 -26.35 -9.60
CA ASP A 569 -12.54 -24.91 -9.90
C ASP A 569 -13.36 -24.52 -11.16
N MET A 570 -14.10 -25.47 -11.75
CA MET A 570 -14.86 -25.24 -12.98
C MET A 570 -16.22 -24.53 -12.79
N GLU A 571 -16.69 -24.33 -11.56
CA GLU A 571 -18.06 -23.85 -11.30
C GLU A 571 -18.20 -22.53 -10.52
N ASN A 572 -17.14 -21.94 -9.94
CA ASN A 572 -17.24 -20.63 -9.24
C ASN A 572 -15.97 -19.76 -9.37
N GLU A 573 -16.03 -18.70 -10.19
CA GLU A 573 -15.66 -17.32 -9.79
C GLU A 573 -15.93 -16.30 -10.93
N PRO A 574 -16.35 -15.05 -10.60
CA PRO A 574 -16.44 -13.95 -11.57
C PRO A 574 -15.08 -13.25 -11.77
N GLU A 575 -14.74 -12.89 -13.02
CA GLU A 575 -13.55 -12.08 -13.33
C GLU A 575 -13.73 -10.62 -12.84
N ASP A 576 -13.02 -10.21 -11.78
CA ASP A 576 -12.76 -8.80 -11.44
C ASP A 576 -11.55 -8.72 -10.46
N ASP A 577 -10.33 -8.77 -11.02
CA ASP A 577 -9.08 -8.73 -10.26
C ASP A 577 -8.31 -7.41 -10.53
N ASP A 578 -8.41 -6.48 -9.58
CA ASP A 578 -7.71 -5.18 -9.57
C ASP A 578 -7.29 -4.86 -8.10
N GLU A 579 -6.67 -5.85 -7.43
CA GLU A 579 -6.05 -5.65 -6.11
C GLU A 579 -4.75 -4.83 -6.23
N SER A 580 -4.88 -3.52 -6.05
CA SER A 580 -3.74 -2.60 -5.89
C SER A 580 -2.93 -2.88 -4.60
N ASP A 581 -1.61 -2.99 -4.72
CA ASP A 581 -0.62 -3.28 -3.67
C ASP A 581 -0.94 -2.80 -2.23
N GLU A 582 -1.00 -3.74 -1.27
CA GLU A 582 -1.01 -3.45 0.16
C GLU A 582 0.36 -3.69 0.83
N ASP A 583 1.14 -2.61 0.91
CA ASP A 583 2.46 -2.50 1.51
C ASP A 583 2.41 -2.62 3.06
N ASN A 584 2.64 -3.83 3.60
CA ASN A 584 2.51 -4.11 5.04
C ASN A 584 3.73 -3.66 5.87
N SER A 585 3.66 -2.45 6.46
CA SER A 585 4.75 -1.92 7.28
C SER A 585 4.88 -2.64 8.64
N GLY A 586 5.83 -3.58 8.75
CA GLY A 586 5.93 -4.54 9.86
C GLY A 586 7.32 -4.80 10.49
N SER A 587 8.31 -3.92 10.29
CA SER A 587 9.59 -3.83 11.04
C SER A 587 10.34 -5.13 11.44
N SER A 588 11.30 -5.57 10.61
CA SER A 588 12.59 -6.13 11.07
C SER A 588 13.69 -5.98 10.01
N GLU A 589 14.92 -5.67 10.45
CA GLU A 589 15.99 -5.13 9.59
C GLU A 589 16.76 -6.14 8.72
N ASN A 590 17.17 -5.66 7.53
CA ASN A 590 18.32 -6.07 6.69
C ASN A 590 18.26 -7.40 5.91
N GLY A 591 18.09 -7.29 4.58
CA GLY A 591 18.19 -8.38 3.61
C GLY A 591 18.18 -7.89 2.15
N ASP A 592 19.09 -6.97 1.82
CA ASP A 592 19.31 -6.28 0.53
C ASP A 592 19.21 -7.20 -0.71
N LEU A 593 18.16 -7.01 -1.52
CA LEU A 593 18.03 -7.47 -2.92
C LEU A 593 17.15 -6.48 -3.69
N GLU A 594 17.75 -5.78 -4.65
CA GLU A 594 17.05 -5.04 -5.70
C GLU A 594 16.52 -6.05 -6.74
N ASP A 595 15.24 -5.95 -7.09
CA ASP A 595 14.75 -6.32 -8.43
C ASP A 595 13.60 -5.37 -8.78
N ASP A 596 13.63 -4.83 -10.00
CA ASP A 596 12.96 -3.60 -10.40
C ASP A 596 12.15 -3.88 -11.67
N GLU A 597 10.90 -4.34 -11.51
CA GLU A 597 9.95 -4.54 -12.63
C GLU A 597 8.65 -3.76 -12.36
N ASP A 598 8.68 -2.47 -12.70
CA ASP A 598 7.49 -1.63 -12.88
C ASP A 598 6.57 -2.26 -13.95
N LEU A 599 5.42 -2.79 -13.53
CA LEU A 599 4.35 -3.19 -14.45
C LEU A 599 3.58 -1.97 -14.95
N ASP A 600 4.11 -1.32 -15.99
CA ASP A 600 3.37 -0.31 -16.77
C ASP A 600 2.16 -0.96 -17.48
N ASP A 601 0.95 -0.75 -16.96
CA ASP A 601 -0.29 -0.93 -17.74
C ASP A 601 -0.38 0.13 -18.84
N ALA A 602 0.32 -0.16 -19.94
CA ALA A 602 0.35 0.62 -21.16
C ALA A 602 0.13 -0.27 -22.40
N GLY A 603 -0.87 -1.16 -22.32
CA GLY A 603 -1.46 -1.83 -23.48
C GLY A 603 -0.49 -2.55 -24.42
N ASP A 604 0.16 -3.61 -23.90
CA ASP A 604 0.91 -4.67 -24.58
C ASP A 604 1.52 -4.28 -25.96
N PRO A 605 2.77 -3.77 -25.99
CA PRO A 605 3.40 -3.33 -27.23
C PRO A 605 3.69 -4.49 -28.20
N GLU A 606 3.86 -5.73 -27.73
CA GLU A 606 4.00 -6.89 -28.62
C GLU A 606 2.68 -7.23 -29.32
N LEU A 607 1.55 -7.15 -28.60
CA LEU A 607 0.23 -7.37 -29.21
C LEU A 607 -0.06 -6.30 -30.27
N ARG A 608 0.24 -5.04 -29.98
CA ARG A 608 0.15 -3.95 -30.98
C ARG A 608 1.03 -4.23 -32.20
N GLN A 609 2.28 -4.63 -32.00
CA GLN A 609 3.21 -4.94 -33.09
C GLN A 609 2.76 -6.15 -33.94
N LYS A 610 2.21 -7.20 -33.31
CA LYS A 610 1.68 -8.39 -34.02
C LYS A 610 0.40 -8.06 -34.80
N ILE A 611 -0.49 -7.22 -34.27
CA ILE A 611 -1.68 -6.73 -34.97
C ILE A 611 -1.28 -5.80 -36.13
N GLU A 612 -0.34 -4.89 -35.91
CA GLU A 612 0.19 -3.98 -36.93
C GLU A 612 0.92 -4.73 -38.06
N GLU A 613 1.67 -5.79 -37.73
CA GLU A 613 2.28 -6.68 -38.73
C GLU A 613 1.23 -7.45 -39.53
N ALA A 614 0.17 -7.96 -38.90
CA ALA A 614 -0.94 -8.63 -39.59
C ALA A 614 -1.73 -7.68 -40.53
N LEU A 615 -1.92 -6.41 -40.12
CA LEU A 615 -2.52 -5.37 -40.97
C LEU A 615 -1.60 -4.98 -42.13
N ARG A 616 -0.29 -4.83 -41.86
CA ARG A 616 0.74 -4.48 -42.86
C ARG A 616 0.89 -5.54 -43.94
N VAL A 617 0.85 -6.83 -43.59
CA VAL A 617 0.94 -7.96 -44.54
C VAL A 617 -0.22 -7.96 -45.53
N ASN A 618 -1.39 -7.45 -45.13
CA ASN A 618 -2.60 -7.37 -45.98
C ASN A 618 -2.80 -5.99 -46.62
N GLY A 619 -1.78 -5.12 -46.62
CA GLY A 619 -1.75 -3.88 -47.41
C GLY A 619 -2.35 -2.62 -46.74
N ILE A 620 -2.77 -2.71 -45.49
CA ILE A 620 -3.28 -1.55 -44.73
C ILE A 620 -2.11 -0.89 -44.00
N HIS A 621 -1.68 0.28 -44.48
CA HIS A 621 -0.68 1.10 -43.77
C HIS A 621 -1.34 1.88 -42.62
N ALA A 622 -0.76 1.78 -41.42
CA ALA A 622 -1.11 2.65 -40.30
C ALA A 622 -0.77 4.12 -40.63
N ALA A 623 -1.69 5.03 -40.33
CA ALA A 623 -1.58 6.45 -40.68
C ALA A 623 -0.63 7.22 -39.75
N THR A 624 0.68 6.99 -39.91
CA THR A 624 1.74 7.73 -39.22
C THR A 624 2.90 8.07 -40.16
N GLU A 625 2.67 8.97 -41.11
CA GLU A 625 3.64 9.98 -41.59
C GLU A 625 2.94 10.89 -42.63
N ASP A 626 3.19 12.21 -42.57
CA ASP A 626 2.55 13.18 -43.46
C ASP A 626 2.95 12.94 -44.93
N PHE A 627 2.00 12.48 -45.75
CA PHE A 627 2.13 12.46 -47.21
C PHE A 627 0.88 13.05 -47.88
N ASP A 628 1.07 14.24 -48.47
CA ASP A 628 0.05 14.97 -49.21
C ASP A 628 -0.04 14.38 -50.63
N GLY A 629 -1.07 13.58 -50.90
CA GLY A 629 -1.26 12.88 -52.18
C GLY A 629 -2.62 12.20 -52.30
N GLU A 630 -3.42 12.65 -53.28
CA GLU A 630 -4.72 12.05 -53.60
C GLU A 630 -4.56 10.56 -53.98
N SER A 631 -5.17 9.67 -53.21
CA SER A 631 -5.29 8.25 -53.52
C SER A 631 -6.77 7.86 -53.49
N GLU A 632 -7.22 7.18 -54.55
CA GLU A 632 -8.62 6.82 -54.76
C GLU A 632 -9.05 5.73 -53.75
N GLU A 633 -10.29 5.82 -53.24
CA GLU A 633 -10.87 4.78 -52.37
C GLU A 633 -11.10 3.47 -53.16
N GLU A 634 -10.09 2.59 -53.21
CA GLU A 634 -10.32 1.18 -53.52
C GLU A 634 -11.08 0.54 -52.34
N THR A 635 -12.38 0.35 -52.53
CA THR A 635 -13.24 -0.39 -51.59
C THR A 635 -12.72 -1.81 -51.43
N MET A 636 -12.25 -2.16 -50.22
CA MET A 636 -11.79 -3.51 -49.88
C MET A 636 -12.83 -4.57 -50.26
N ASP A 637 -12.35 -5.69 -50.82
CA ASP A 637 -13.17 -6.83 -51.20
C ASP A 637 -13.56 -7.66 -49.96
N ASP A 638 -14.78 -8.22 -49.92
CA ASP A 638 -15.33 -8.90 -48.73
C ASP A 638 -14.44 -10.09 -48.29
N ASP A 639 -13.81 -10.78 -49.26
CA ASP A 639 -12.89 -11.89 -49.03
C ASP A 639 -11.60 -11.45 -48.30
N GLN A 640 -11.14 -10.21 -48.48
CA GLN A 640 -9.98 -9.67 -47.76
C GLN A 640 -10.33 -9.32 -46.31
N MET A 641 -11.55 -8.84 -46.05
CA MET A 641 -12.01 -8.53 -44.70
C MET A 641 -12.14 -9.81 -43.85
N MET A 642 -12.69 -10.89 -44.42
CA MET A 642 -12.75 -12.20 -43.74
C MET A 642 -11.36 -12.78 -43.44
N ALA A 643 -10.38 -12.59 -44.33
CA ALA A 643 -9.01 -13.07 -44.10
C ALA A 643 -8.30 -12.33 -42.93
N ILE A 644 -8.58 -11.04 -42.75
CA ILE A 644 -8.08 -10.25 -41.61
C ILE A 644 -8.73 -10.72 -40.30
N ASP A 645 -10.05 -10.92 -40.30
CA ASP A 645 -10.79 -11.39 -39.13
C ASP A 645 -10.35 -12.79 -38.67
N GLU A 646 -10.10 -13.72 -39.60
CA GLU A 646 -9.62 -15.06 -39.24
C GLU A 646 -8.19 -15.05 -38.65
N GLN A 647 -7.31 -14.14 -39.13
CA GLN A 647 -5.97 -13.95 -38.57
C GLN A 647 -6.01 -13.28 -37.19
N LEU A 648 -6.83 -12.24 -37.00
CA LEU A 648 -7.06 -11.64 -35.67
C LEU A 648 -7.61 -12.68 -34.70
N ALA A 649 -8.62 -13.45 -35.10
CA ALA A 649 -9.16 -14.54 -34.30
C ALA A 649 -8.13 -15.63 -34.01
N ALA A 650 -7.14 -15.88 -34.89
CA ALA A 650 -6.03 -16.79 -34.60
C ALA A 650 -5.07 -16.24 -33.52
N VAL A 651 -4.75 -14.93 -33.56
CA VAL A 651 -3.95 -14.28 -32.51
C VAL A 651 -4.67 -14.28 -31.16
N PHE A 652 -5.97 -13.97 -31.13
CA PHE A 652 -6.77 -14.04 -29.90
C PHE A 652 -6.94 -15.48 -29.38
N ARG A 653 -7.07 -16.49 -30.27
CA ARG A 653 -7.09 -17.91 -29.87
C ARG A 653 -5.77 -18.37 -29.26
N ALA A 654 -4.63 -17.98 -29.83
CA ALA A 654 -3.31 -18.30 -29.28
C ALA A 654 -3.12 -17.71 -27.86
N ARG A 655 -3.53 -16.46 -27.62
CA ARG A 655 -3.48 -15.83 -26.29
C ARG A 655 -4.46 -16.46 -25.30
N ALA A 656 -5.62 -16.92 -25.77
CA ALA A 656 -6.57 -17.68 -24.95
C ALA A 656 -6.02 -19.05 -24.53
N ASP A 657 -5.21 -19.70 -25.38
CA ASP A 657 -4.51 -20.94 -25.02
C ASP A 657 -3.30 -20.68 -24.10
N GLU A 658 -2.58 -19.55 -24.25
CA GLU A 658 -1.57 -19.12 -23.25
C GLU A 658 -2.19 -18.85 -21.87
N LYS A 659 -3.36 -18.18 -21.81
CA LYS A 659 -4.12 -18.02 -20.54
C LYS A 659 -4.45 -19.37 -19.89
N LYS A 660 -4.71 -20.45 -20.65
CA LYS A 660 -4.95 -21.79 -20.09
C LYS A 660 -3.70 -22.40 -19.45
N PHE A 661 -2.51 -22.15 -20.00
CA PHE A 661 -1.25 -22.56 -19.36
C PHE A 661 -0.95 -21.72 -18.11
N GLY A 662 -1.37 -20.46 -18.06
CA GLY A 662 -1.34 -19.62 -16.86
C GLY A 662 -2.20 -20.16 -15.72
N LYS A 663 -3.47 -20.51 -15.99
CA LYS A 663 -4.43 -21.01 -14.97
C LYS A 663 -3.88 -22.12 -14.07
N GLY A 664 -3.12 -23.08 -14.61
CA GLY A 664 -2.52 -24.15 -13.81
C GLY A 664 -1.39 -23.69 -12.87
N VAL A 665 -0.70 -22.59 -13.20
CA VAL A 665 0.28 -21.95 -12.32
C VAL A 665 -0.42 -21.13 -11.25
N ASP A 666 -1.51 -20.44 -11.60
CA ASP A 666 -2.26 -19.59 -10.67
C ASP A 666 -3.04 -20.43 -9.64
N ALA A 667 -3.68 -21.54 -10.05
CA ALA A 667 -4.27 -22.51 -9.11
C ALA A 667 -3.21 -23.13 -8.16
N GLN A 668 -2.00 -23.44 -8.65
CA GLN A 668 -0.92 -23.94 -7.81
C GLN A 668 -0.36 -22.87 -6.84
N ARG A 669 -0.34 -21.60 -7.26
CA ARG A 669 -0.02 -20.46 -6.37
C ARG A 669 -1.09 -20.31 -5.30
N GLU A 670 -2.36 -20.32 -5.69
CA GLU A 670 -3.48 -20.15 -4.76
C GLU A 670 -3.56 -21.30 -3.73
N ALA A 671 -3.39 -22.56 -4.16
CA ALA A 671 -3.24 -23.69 -3.24
C ALA A 671 -2.04 -23.54 -2.29
N THR A 672 -0.96 -22.90 -2.73
CA THR A 672 0.20 -22.59 -1.88
C THR A 672 -0.12 -21.45 -0.90
N HIS A 673 -0.88 -20.43 -1.30
CA HIS A 673 -1.37 -19.37 -0.44
C HIS A 673 -2.38 -19.90 0.59
N TYR A 674 -3.32 -20.77 0.19
CA TYR A 674 -4.23 -21.49 1.07
C TYR A 674 -3.50 -22.25 2.19
N LYS A 675 -2.56 -23.14 1.84
CA LYS A 675 -1.75 -23.85 2.85
C LYS A 675 -0.98 -22.89 3.76
N ASN A 676 -0.52 -21.74 3.25
CA ASN A 676 0.08 -20.70 4.08
C ASN A 676 -0.93 -20.05 5.06
N ARG A 677 -2.20 -19.84 4.68
CA ARG A 677 -3.28 -19.37 5.58
C ARG A 677 -3.57 -20.41 6.67
N VAL A 678 -3.63 -21.70 6.31
CA VAL A 678 -3.80 -22.81 7.27
C VAL A 678 -2.65 -22.84 8.29
N LEU A 679 -1.40 -22.59 7.84
CA LEU A 679 -0.26 -22.43 8.76
C LEU A 679 -0.37 -21.21 9.69
N ASP A 680 -1.10 -20.15 9.34
CA ASP A 680 -1.35 -19.02 10.26
C ASP A 680 -2.31 -19.41 11.39
N LEU A 681 -3.30 -20.28 11.12
CA LEU A 681 -4.13 -20.86 12.18
C LEU A 681 -3.25 -21.64 13.16
N LEU A 682 -2.35 -22.51 12.67
CA LEU A 682 -1.43 -23.27 13.53
C LEU A 682 -0.45 -22.37 14.31
N ASP A 683 0.09 -21.32 13.69
CA ASP A 683 0.94 -20.34 14.40
C ASP A 683 0.15 -19.56 15.48
N SER A 684 -1.11 -19.20 15.18
CA SER A 684 -2.04 -18.57 16.13
C SER A 684 -2.36 -19.51 17.31
N TYR A 685 -2.63 -20.79 17.03
CA TYR A 685 -2.88 -21.81 18.04
C TYR A 685 -1.71 -21.96 19.02
N ILE A 686 -0.49 -22.18 18.52
CA ILE A 686 0.68 -22.42 19.37
C ILE A 686 1.04 -21.18 20.19
N LYS A 687 0.85 -19.96 19.64
CA LYS A 687 1.02 -18.71 20.42
C LYS A 687 0.06 -18.61 21.60
N LYS A 688 -1.20 -19.04 21.41
CA LYS A 688 -2.28 -18.81 22.37
C LYS A 688 -2.46 -19.95 23.38
N GLN A 689 -2.12 -21.18 22.98
CA GLN A 689 -2.21 -22.38 23.82
C GLN A 689 -0.85 -23.10 23.94
N PRO A 690 0.26 -22.44 24.34
CA PRO A 690 1.61 -23.01 24.29
C PRO A 690 1.83 -24.25 25.18
N THR A 691 0.95 -24.48 26.14
CA THR A 691 0.96 -25.66 27.03
C THR A 691 0.04 -26.80 26.56
N SER A 692 -0.61 -26.67 25.39
CA SER A 692 -1.52 -27.69 24.88
C SER A 692 -0.79 -28.99 24.51
N PRO A 693 -1.30 -30.18 24.91
CA PRO A 693 -0.72 -31.46 24.48
C PRO A 693 -0.77 -31.64 22.96
N PHE A 694 -1.75 -31.07 22.27
CA PHE A 694 -1.92 -31.28 20.82
C PHE A 694 -0.80 -30.66 19.97
N ILE A 695 0.04 -29.78 20.53
CA ILE A 695 1.22 -29.22 19.84
C ILE A 695 2.18 -30.33 19.40
N THR A 696 2.27 -31.46 20.11
CA THR A 696 3.17 -32.56 19.70
C THR A 696 2.69 -33.29 18.44
N ARG A 697 1.38 -33.30 18.16
CA ARG A 697 0.82 -33.87 16.91
C ARG A 697 1.26 -33.05 15.69
N LEU A 698 1.50 -31.74 15.85
CA LEU A 698 1.93 -30.85 14.76
C LEU A 698 3.39 -31.08 14.32
N ILE A 699 4.23 -31.73 15.12
CA ILE A 699 5.68 -31.80 14.86
C ILE A 699 6.00 -32.62 13.61
N LEU A 700 5.43 -33.82 13.49
CA LEU A 700 5.69 -34.71 12.36
C LEU A 700 5.16 -34.12 11.04
N PRO A 701 3.87 -33.71 10.92
CA PRO A 701 3.34 -33.11 9.70
C PRO A 701 4.10 -31.85 9.26
N LEU A 702 4.51 -30.97 10.19
CA LEU A 702 5.30 -29.79 9.83
C LEU A 702 6.71 -30.16 9.34
N VAL A 703 7.34 -31.20 9.89
CA VAL A 703 8.64 -31.70 9.39
C VAL A 703 8.47 -32.34 8.02
N GLU A 704 7.41 -33.12 7.81
CA GLU A 704 7.11 -33.73 6.52
C GLU A 704 6.78 -32.69 5.45
N LEU A 705 6.05 -31.62 5.79
CA LEU A 705 5.79 -30.49 4.91
C LEU A 705 7.10 -29.81 4.48
N VAL A 706 8.03 -29.57 5.42
CA VAL A 706 9.37 -29.00 5.12
C VAL A 706 10.22 -29.92 4.24
N VAL A 707 10.06 -31.25 4.37
CA VAL A 707 10.83 -32.25 3.59
C VAL A 707 10.21 -32.54 2.22
N SER A 708 8.89 -32.45 2.09
CA SER A 708 8.14 -32.77 0.87
C SER A 708 7.95 -31.59 -0.09
N SER A 709 7.99 -30.35 0.43
CA SER A 709 7.86 -29.11 -0.35
C SER A 709 8.86 -29.07 -1.52
N GLY A 710 8.36 -28.75 -2.71
CA GLY A 710 9.18 -28.58 -3.92
C GLY A 710 9.99 -27.27 -3.92
N THR A 711 10.65 -26.98 -5.04
CA THR A 711 11.26 -25.65 -5.30
C THR A 711 10.23 -24.53 -5.24
N ASP A 712 9.01 -24.85 -5.64
CA ASP A 712 7.95 -23.88 -5.92
C ASP A 712 7.10 -23.63 -4.66
N GLU A 713 7.11 -24.56 -3.70
CA GLU A 713 6.49 -24.45 -2.37
C GLU A 713 7.47 -23.90 -1.31
N LYS A 714 8.58 -23.27 -1.71
CA LYS A 714 9.64 -22.84 -0.78
C LYS A 714 9.14 -21.92 0.34
N GLN A 715 8.22 -20.99 0.04
CA GLN A 715 7.63 -20.11 1.07
C GLN A 715 6.91 -20.91 2.17
N LEU A 716 6.20 -21.98 1.78
CA LEU A 716 5.48 -22.87 2.70
C LEU A 716 6.46 -23.62 3.62
N ALA A 717 7.56 -24.14 3.04
CA ALA A 717 8.64 -24.79 3.80
C ALA A 717 9.36 -23.81 4.75
N ASP A 718 9.64 -22.58 4.32
CA ASP A 718 10.28 -21.55 5.13
C ASP A 718 9.35 -21.12 6.30
N LYS A 719 8.02 -21.02 6.06
CA LYS A 719 7.02 -20.73 7.11
C LYS A 719 6.88 -21.87 8.12
N ALA A 720 6.74 -23.11 7.67
CA ALA A 720 6.71 -24.29 8.54
C ALA A 720 8.00 -24.45 9.37
N THR A 721 9.17 -24.22 8.74
CA THR A 721 10.47 -24.14 9.44
C THR A 721 10.49 -23.02 10.48
N GLY A 722 9.91 -21.86 10.16
CA GLY A 722 9.72 -20.72 11.05
C GLY A 722 8.91 -21.08 12.30
N ILE A 723 7.78 -21.77 12.14
CA ILE A 723 6.91 -22.24 13.24
C ILE A 723 7.68 -23.25 14.11
N LEU A 724 8.21 -24.32 13.51
CA LEU A 724 9.01 -25.35 14.21
C LEU A 724 10.16 -24.74 15.03
N ARG A 725 10.91 -23.79 14.44
CA ARG A 725 12.08 -23.17 15.09
C ARG A 725 11.71 -22.12 16.13
N SER A 726 10.65 -21.34 15.93
CA SER A 726 10.34 -20.17 16.77
C SER A 726 9.31 -20.46 17.86
N ARG A 727 8.31 -21.31 17.58
CA ARG A 727 7.21 -21.64 18.51
C ARG A 727 7.44 -22.92 19.27
N ILE A 728 8.08 -23.91 18.67
CA ILE A 728 8.32 -25.21 19.32
C ILE A 728 9.75 -25.26 19.87
N GLY A 729 10.77 -25.22 19.00
CA GLY A 729 12.18 -25.39 19.37
C GLY A 729 12.82 -24.27 20.21
N LYS A 730 12.08 -23.19 20.51
CA LYS A 730 12.53 -22.06 21.34
C LYS A 730 11.57 -21.69 22.48
N SER A 731 10.44 -22.41 22.65
CA SER A 731 9.50 -22.07 23.70
C SER A 731 10.10 -22.24 25.10
N LYS A 732 9.63 -21.42 26.03
CA LYS A 732 9.86 -21.60 27.47
C LYS A 732 8.72 -22.38 28.13
N ASP A 733 7.53 -22.26 27.54
CA ASP A 733 6.30 -22.90 27.98
C ASP A 733 6.11 -24.14 27.09
N LEU A 734 6.17 -25.32 27.69
CA LEU A 734 6.09 -26.61 27.00
C LEU A 734 4.82 -27.35 27.43
N PRO A 735 4.28 -28.25 26.58
CA PRO A 735 3.14 -29.10 26.95
C PRO A 735 3.42 -29.87 28.24
N SER A 736 2.60 -29.64 29.26
CA SER A 736 2.86 -30.10 30.63
C SER A 736 2.33 -31.51 30.94
N THR A 737 1.64 -32.14 29.97
CA THR A 737 0.85 -33.36 30.15
C THR A 737 1.22 -34.51 29.22
N VAL A 738 2.20 -34.35 28.32
CA VAL A 738 2.58 -35.39 27.35
C VAL A 738 3.48 -36.43 28.02
N GLU A 739 3.10 -37.71 27.95
CA GLU A 739 3.95 -38.80 28.43
C GLU A 739 5.21 -38.93 27.56
N ALA A 740 6.36 -39.08 28.21
CA ALA A 740 7.66 -39.08 27.52
C ALA A 740 7.81 -40.21 26.49
N ASP A 741 7.08 -41.32 26.67
CA ASP A 741 7.08 -42.44 25.74
C ASP A 741 6.35 -42.10 24.43
N GLN A 742 5.18 -41.44 24.48
CA GLN A 742 4.44 -40.98 23.29
C GLN A 742 5.23 -39.94 22.49
N ALA A 743 5.81 -38.94 23.17
CA ALA A 743 6.70 -37.97 22.52
C ALA A 743 7.95 -38.65 21.92
N GLY A 744 8.45 -39.70 22.57
CA GLY A 744 9.56 -40.52 22.08
C GLY A 744 9.19 -41.49 20.94
N GLU A 745 7.91 -41.73 20.69
CA GLU A 745 7.39 -42.56 19.59
C GLU A 745 7.23 -41.70 18.32
N ILE A 746 6.56 -40.54 18.43
CA ILE A 746 6.44 -39.54 17.36
C ILE A 746 7.83 -39.12 16.83
N LEU A 747 8.82 -38.93 17.72
CA LEU A 747 10.21 -38.60 17.36
C LEU A 747 11.00 -39.77 16.74
N ARG A 748 10.51 -41.02 16.84
CA ARG A 748 11.08 -42.18 16.15
C ARG A 748 10.44 -42.38 14.78
N GLU A 749 9.16 -42.09 14.63
CA GLU A 749 8.45 -42.10 13.33
C GLU A 749 8.97 -41.01 12.39
N THR A 750 9.43 -39.86 12.91
CA THR A 750 10.04 -38.79 12.09
C THR A 750 11.32 -39.22 11.35
N ASN A 751 11.89 -40.38 11.67
CA ASN A 751 13.18 -40.83 11.18
C ASN A 751 12.99 -41.95 10.13
N ARG A 752 12.81 -41.56 8.85
CA ARG A 752 12.58 -42.42 7.65
C ARG A 752 13.75 -43.37 7.29
N ASP A 753 14.53 -43.80 8.28
CA ASP A 753 15.67 -44.71 8.11
C ASP A 753 15.23 -46.06 7.49
N THR A 754 14.02 -46.54 7.80
CA THR A 754 13.48 -47.80 7.25
C THR A 754 13.28 -47.73 5.73
N GLU A 755 12.57 -46.72 5.22
CA GLU A 755 12.35 -46.51 3.77
C GLU A 755 13.67 -46.34 3.00
N ILE A 756 14.61 -45.59 3.59
CA ILE A 756 15.95 -45.41 3.02
C ILE A 756 16.67 -46.76 2.90
N LEU A 757 16.55 -47.66 3.88
CA LEU A 757 17.17 -48.98 3.84
C LEU A 757 16.50 -49.92 2.82
N GLU A 758 15.19 -49.80 2.61
CA GLU A 758 14.43 -50.61 1.64
C GLU A 758 14.65 -50.19 0.18
N PHE A 759 14.83 -48.88 -0.09
CA PHE A 759 15.07 -48.38 -1.44
C PHE A 759 16.49 -48.69 -1.99
N MET A 760 17.51 -48.68 -1.13
CA MET A 760 18.92 -48.72 -1.54
C MET A 760 19.34 -49.97 -2.35
N PRO A 761 18.85 -51.21 -2.07
CA PRO A 761 19.09 -52.37 -2.93
C PRO A 761 18.57 -52.18 -4.37
N GLY A 762 17.41 -51.53 -4.53
CA GLY A 762 16.83 -51.21 -5.84
C GLY A 762 17.72 -50.23 -6.62
N LEU A 763 18.13 -49.13 -5.99
CA LEU A 763 19.06 -48.15 -6.57
C LEU A 763 20.39 -48.80 -6.97
N ARG A 764 20.97 -49.63 -6.08
CA ARG A 764 22.21 -50.39 -6.36
C ARG A 764 22.06 -51.22 -7.63
N ASN A 765 20.99 -52.03 -7.71
CA ASN A 765 20.77 -52.94 -8.83
C ASN A 765 20.59 -52.16 -10.15
N ALA A 766 19.79 -51.09 -10.14
CA ALA A 766 19.58 -50.22 -11.31
C ALA A 766 20.90 -49.60 -11.82
N VAL A 767 21.71 -49.03 -10.92
CA VAL A 767 23.02 -48.46 -11.28
C VAL A 767 23.97 -49.53 -11.84
N GLN A 768 24.07 -50.70 -11.20
CA GLN A 768 24.94 -51.77 -11.67
C GLN A 768 24.53 -52.27 -13.06
N GLU A 769 23.23 -52.44 -13.30
CA GLU A 769 22.74 -52.95 -14.57
C GLU A 769 22.88 -51.92 -15.70
N SER A 770 22.58 -50.64 -15.46
CA SER A 770 22.85 -49.57 -16.43
C SER A 770 24.34 -49.50 -16.85
N ILE A 771 25.26 -49.73 -15.90
CA ILE A 771 26.70 -49.74 -16.19
C ILE A 771 27.10 -51.03 -16.95
N ARG A 772 26.50 -52.19 -16.66
CA ARG A 772 26.73 -53.44 -17.40
C ARG A 772 26.24 -53.34 -18.84
N VAL A 773 25.01 -52.86 -19.06
CA VAL A 773 24.45 -52.65 -20.41
C VAL A 773 25.34 -51.69 -21.21
N ALA A 774 25.84 -50.61 -20.60
CA ALA A 774 26.78 -49.70 -21.24
C ALA A 774 28.15 -50.33 -21.59
N CYS A 775 28.55 -51.43 -20.94
CA CYS A 775 29.78 -52.15 -21.29
C CYS A 775 29.62 -52.98 -22.58
N SER A 776 28.41 -53.43 -22.90
CA SER A 776 28.09 -54.22 -24.11
C SER A 776 27.52 -53.40 -25.27
N GLU A 777 26.78 -52.33 -24.97
CA GLU A 777 26.05 -51.52 -25.94
C GLU A 777 26.50 -50.04 -25.93
N GLU A 778 26.24 -49.31 -27.01
CA GLU A 778 26.56 -47.88 -27.10
C GLU A 778 25.56 -46.95 -26.39
N SER A 779 25.03 -47.38 -25.25
CA SER A 779 23.95 -46.68 -24.52
C SER A 779 24.43 -45.50 -23.67
N LEU A 780 25.61 -45.60 -23.03
CA LEU A 780 26.17 -44.53 -22.18
C LEU A 780 27.64 -44.21 -22.52
N THR A 781 28.04 -42.98 -22.25
CA THR A 781 29.43 -42.49 -22.33
C THR A 781 30.18 -42.68 -21.01
N ALA A 782 31.52 -42.64 -21.05
CA ALA A 782 32.36 -42.75 -19.86
C ALA A 782 32.08 -41.63 -18.82
N THR A 783 31.64 -40.45 -19.26
CA THR A 783 31.23 -39.34 -18.37
C THR A 783 29.93 -39.67 -17.65
N GLN A 784 28.91 -40.19 -18.35
CA GLN A 784 27.64 -40.59 -17.74
C GLN A 784 27.81 -41.76 -16.76
N VAL A 785 28.62 -42.77 -17.11
CA VAL A 785 28.98 -43.87 -16.20
C VAL A 785 29.69 -43.35 -14.94
N LYS A 786 30.52 -42.30 -15.06
CA LYS A 786 31.16 -41.64 -13.90
C LYS A 786 30.15 -40.96 -12.97
N GLU A 787 29.10 -40.32 -13.51
CA GLU A 787 28.06 -39.72 -12.69
C GLU A 787 27.19 -40.76 -11.98
N LEU A 788 26.86 -41.88 -12.65
CA LEU A 788 26.20 -43.04 -12.00
C LEU A 788 27.04 -43.61 -10.83
N LEU A 789 28.36 -43.69 -10.99
CA LEU A 789 29.26 -44.13 -9.91
C LEU A 789 29.38 -43.09 -8.77
N LYS A 790 29.26 -41.79 -9.06
CA LYS A 790 29.16 -40.76 -8.01
C LYS A 790 27.83 -40.85 -7.25
N LEU A 791 26.72 -41.12 -7.93
CA LEU A 791 25.42 -41.33 -7.31
C LEU A 791 25.49 -42.51 -6.32
N ALA A 792 26.04 -43.64 -6.75
CA ALA A 792 26.29 -44.79 -5.89
C ALA A 792 27.22 -44.46 -4.69
N LEU A 793 28.31 -43.71 -4.92
CA LEU A 793 29.21 -43.22 -3.85
C LEU A 793 28.55 -42.24 -2.87
N SER A 794 27.49 -41.53 -3.27
CA SER A 794 26.70 -40.68 -2.37
C SER A 794 25.73 -41.54 -1.55
N ALA A 795 24.98 -42.41 -2.24
CA ALA A 795 23.98 -43.29 -1.66
C ALA A 795 24.55 -44.25 -0.60
N ILE A 796 25.72 -44.86 -0.84
CA ILE A 796 26.40 -45.70 0.17
C ILE A 796 26.82 -44.91 1.41
N ARG A 797 27.21 -43.63 1.28
CA ARG A 797 27.55 -42.78 2.43
C ARG A 797 26.32 -42.43 3.25
N GLN A 798 25.16 -42.26 2.61
CA GLN A 798 23.89 -42.08 3.30
C GLN A 798 23.47 -43.38 4.01
N THR A 799 23.56 -44.53 3.33
CA THR A 799 23.32 -45.85 3.93
C THR A 799 24.23 -46.10 5.15
N LYS A 800 25.52 -45.75 5.08
CA LYS A 800 26.49 -45.88 6.18
C LYS A 800 26.21 -44.98 7.41
N ARG A 801 25.28 -44.02 7.30
CA ARG A 801 24.80 -43.20 8.44
C ARG A 801 23.70 -43.91 9.23
N VAL A 802 22.81 -44.62 8.53
CA VAL A 802 21.54 -45.17 9.07
C VAL A 802 21.56 -46.69 9.26
N ALA A 803 22.36 -47.42 8.47
CA ALA A 803 22.50 -48.88 8.54
C ALA A 803 23.47 -49.36 9.63
N SER A 804 23.18 -50.51 10.23
CA SER A 804 24.22 -51.33 10.88
C SER A 804 25.26 -51.83 9.86
N GLN A 805 26.44 -52.26 10.32
CA GLN A 805 27.49 -52.79 9.44
C GLN A 805 27.07 -54.08 8.70
N GLU A 806 26.18 -54.88 9.30
CA GLU A 806 25.63 -56.08 8.67
C GLU A 806 24.62 -55.72 7.57
N GLN A 807 23.67 -54.81 7.86
CA GLN A 807 22.76 -54.27 6.84
C GLN A 807 23.52 -53.57 5.70
N LEU A 808 24.56 -52.80 5.99
CA LEU A 808 25.38 -52.13 4.97
C LEU A 808 26.04 -53.14 4.02
N ARG A 809 26.53 -54.27 4.54
CA ARG A 809 27.11 -55.37 3.74
C ARG A 809 26.07 -56.05 2.85
N THR A 810 24.87 -56.31 3.38
CA THR A 810 23.76 -56.92 2.63
C THR A 810 23.19 -55.96 1.58
N ILE A 811 23.02 -54.68 1.91
CA ILE A 811 22.44 -53.68 1.00
C ILE A 811 23.40 -53.31 -0.13
N TRP A 812 24.73 -53.28 0.10
CA TRP A 812 25.68 -52.83 -0.93
C TRP A 812 26.55 -53.91 -1.59
N GLU A 813 26.59 -55.15 -1.08
CA GLU A 813 27.24 -56.33 -1.68
C GLU A 813 28.65 -56.05 -2.28
N PRO A 814 29.72 -55.99 -1.47
CA PRO A 814 31.06 -55.57 -1.90
C PRO A 814 31.60 -56.28 -3.16
N SER A 815 31.39 -57.60 -3.24
CA SER A 815 31.80 -58.46 -4.34
C SER A 815 31.13 -58.11 -5.67
N SER A 816 29.91 -57.58 -5.67
CA SER A 816 29.20 -57.15 -6.88
C SER A 816 29.89 -55.96 -7.54
N TRP A 817 30.42 -55.02 -6.74
CA TRP A 817 31.17 -53.85 -7.22
C TRP A 817 32.59 -54.19 -7.68
N GLU A 818 33.24 -55.17 -7.05
CA GLU A 818 34.53 -55.71 -7.52
C GLU A 818 34.39 -56.48 -8.84
N THR A 819 33.30 -57.23 -8.98
CA THR A 819 32.91 -57.86 -10.25
C THR A 819 32.67 -56.80 -11.33
N LEU A 820 31.87 -55.76 -11.05
CA LEU A 820 31.61 -54.66 -11.98
C LEU A 820 32.91 -53.88 -12.35
N SER A 821 33.81 -53.66 -11.39
CA SER A 821 35.14 -53.09 -11.66
C SER A 821 35.95 -53.94 -12.63
N SER A 822 35.78 -55.26 -12.59
CA SER A 822 36.46 -56.20 -13.48
C SER A 822 35.83 -56.20 -14.87
N THR A 823 34.49 -56.17 -14.95
CA THR A 823 33.73 -56.00 -16.20
C THR A 823 34.14 -54.71 -16.94
N LEU A 824 34.22 -53.59 -16.23
CA LEU A 824 34.68 -52.29 -16.77
C LEU A 824 36.15 -52.31 -17.22
N ALA A 825 36.99 -53.19 -16.67
CA ALA A 825 38.38 -53.37 -17.10
C ALA A 825 38.51 -54.25 -18.35
N SER A 826 37.60 -55.22 -18.54
CA SER A 826 37.52 -56.04 -19.75
C SER A 826 36.77 -55.40 -20.92
N ALA A 827 35.87 -54.44 -20.67
CA ALA A 827 35.05 -53.82 -21.70
C ALA A 827 35.87 -52.88 -22.59
N ASP A 828 35.88 -53.12 -23.91
CA ASP A 828 36.67 -52.33 -24.87
C ASP A 828 36.34 -50.83 -24.84
N ARG A 829 35.08 -50.47 -24.54
CA ARG A 829 34.59 -49.09 -24.41
C ARG A 829 35.17 -48.34 -23.21
N PHE A 830 35.50 -49.04 -22.12
CA PHE A 830 35.85 -48.43 -20.82
C PHE A 830 37.18 -48.89 -20.20
N LYS A 831 37.88 -49.86 -20.80
CA LYS A 831 39.17 -50.39 -20.30
C LYS A 831 40.25 -49.33 -20.06
N SER A 832 40.24 -48.24 -20.84
CA SER A 832 41.13 -47.08 -20.69
C SER A 832 40.75 -46.14 -19.54
N SER A 833 39.51 -46.21 -19.05
CA SER A 833 38.94 -45.32 -18.03
C SER A 833 39.14 -45.85 -16.61
N THR A 834 40.40 -45.94 -16.17
CA THR A 834 40.81 -46.43 -14.84
C THR A 834 40.15 -45.71 -13.66
N ALA A 835 39.67 -44.48 -13.87
CA ALA A 835 38.88 -43.74 -12.88
C ALA A 835 37.57 -44.44 -12.49
N LEU A 836 36.88 -45.08 -13.45
CA LEU A 836 35.61 -45.79 -13.21
C LEU A 836 35.85 -47.03 -12.35
N GLN A 837 36.88 -47.80 -12.69
CA GLN A 837 37.33 -48.98 -11.93
C GLN A 837 37.72 -48.58 -10.48
N THR A 838 38.40 -47.45 -10.32
CA THR A 838 38.76 -46.90 -9.00
C THR A 838 37.52 -46.53 -8.17
N MET A 839 36.49 -45.96 -8.79
CA MET A 839 35.24 -45.60 -8.09
C MET A 839 34.45 -46.85 -7.64
N CYS A 840 34.37 -47.90 -8.46
CA CYS A 840 33.78 -49.18 -8.04
C CYS A 840 34.52 -49.79 -6.83
N LYS A 841 35.86 -49.77 -6.84
CA LYS A 841 36.67 -50.23 -5.69
C LYS A 841 36.47 -49.37 -4.45
N GLN A 842 36.29 -48.07 -4.60
CA GLN A 842 35.96 -47.16 -3.49
C GLN A 842 34.60 -47.48 -2.86
N ILE A 843 33.60 -47.89 -3.66
CA ILE A 843 32.31 -48.35 -3.13
C ILE A 843 32.51 -49.62 -2.28
N SER A 844 33.22 -50.66 -2.78
CA SER A 844 33.53 -51.87 -1.99
C SER A 844 34.28 -51.55 -0.68
N GLN A 845 35.26 -50.64 -0.73
CA GLN A 845 36.02 -50.20 0.46
C GLN A 845 35.12 -49.53 1.51
N LEU A 846 34.18 -48.68 1.10
CA LEU A 846 33.29 -47.99 2.04
C LEU A 846 32.35 -48.95 2.80
N VAL A 847 32.02 -50.12 2.25
CA VAL A 847 31.27 -51.18 2.93
C VAL A 847 32.14 -51.98 3.91
N THR A 848 33.43 -52.13 3.63
CA THR A 848 34.35 -53.00 4.40
C THR A 848 35.07 -52.29 5.53
N GLU A 849 35.16 -50.95 5.50
CA GLU A 849 35.69 -50.11 6.58
C GLU A 849 34.85 -50.16 7.88
N GLU A 850 35.40 -50.77 8.92
CA GLU A 850 34.87 -50.70 10.29
C GLU A 850 35.11 -49.33 10.95
N LYS A 851 34.18 -48.90 11.82
CA LYS A 851 34.27 -47.65 12.59
C LYS A 851 35.35 -47.77 13.69
N LEU A 852 36.61 -47.48 13.35
CA LEU A 852 37.65 -47.23 14.36
C LEU A 852 37.32 -45.96 15.16
N SER A 853 36.94 -46.12 16.42
CA SER A 853 36.61 -45.03 17.33
C SER A 853 37.85 -44.24 17.72
N LYS A 854 37.93 -42.97 17.29
CA LYS A 854 38.88 -41.99 17.83
C LYS A 854 38.14 -40.85 18.52
N ALA A 855 38.18 -40.87 19.85
CA ALA A 855 37.69 -39.79 20.69
C ALA A 855 38.48 -38.49 20.43
N LYS A 856 37.78 -37.35 20.50
CA LYS A 856 38.41 -36.02 20.46
C LYS A 856 39.27 -35.80 21.71
N ALA A 857 40.51 -35.37 21.51
CA ALA A 857 41.26 -34.60 22.50
C ALA A 857 41.56 -33.22 21.91
N SER A 858 41.21 -32.15 22.63
CA SER A 858 41.44 -30.77 22.21
C SER A 858 42.92 -30.41 22.30
N GLY A 859 43.40 -29.59 21.35
CA GLY A 859 44.83 -29.30 21.22
C GLY A 859 45.37 -28.28 22.23
N LYS A 860 46.69 -28.15 22.26
CA LYS A 860 47.36 -26.90 22.63
C LYS A 860 48.64 -26.69 21.83
N ARG A 861 49.07 -25.43 21.80
CA ARG A 861 49.96 -24.82 20.82
C ARG A 861 51.30 -24.49 21.49
N LYS A 862 52.39 -24.58 20.70
CA LYS A 862 53.58 -23.71 20.77
C LYS A 862 54.63 -23.97 21.89
N VAL A 863 55.92 -23.99 21.51
CA VAL A 863 56.99 -23.02 21.90
C VAL A 863 58.39 -23.64 21.68
N ASP A 864 59.22 -22.95 20.87
CA ASP A 864 60.69 -22.82 20.79
C ASP A 864 61.61 -24.09 20.87
N SER A 865 62.85 -24.13 20.36
CA SER A 865 63.89 -23.09 20.15
C SER A 865 64.80 -23.46 18.94
N LEU A 866 65.20 -22.53 18.06
CA LEU A 866 66.49 -21.76 17.99
C LEU A 866 67.64 -22.43 17.20
N GLU A 867 68.22 -21.64 16.27
CA GLU A 867 69.59 -21.69 15.68
C GLU A 867 70.00 -22.95 14.86
N GLY A 868 70.77 -22.92 13.75
CA GLY A 868 71.44 -21.94 12.85
C GLY A 868 72.27 -22.81 11.86
N GLU A 869 72.46 -22.60 10.54
CA GLU A 869 73.05 -21.54 9.68
C GLU A 869 72.57 -21.83 8.22
N GLU A 870 72.12 -20.88 7.38
CA GLU A 870 72.88 -20.09 6.36
C GLU A 870 73.88 -20.87 5.46
N GLU A 871 73.97 -20.71 4.13
CA GLU A 871 73.38 -19.79 3.12
C GLU A 871 72.71 -20.57 1.94
N VAL A 872 72.31 -20.08 0.73
CA VAL A 872 72.28 -18.75 0.05
C VAL A 872 71.15 -18.68 -1.01
N ALA A 873 70.74 -17.47 -1.42
CA ALA A 873 70.02 -17.05 -2.65
C ALA A 873 68.66 -17.71 -3.05
N THR A 874 67.62 -17.00 -3.54
CA THR A 874 67.36 -15.55 -3.73
C THR A 874 65.84 -15.28 -3.79
N SER A 875 65.43 -14.06 -3.39
CA SER A 875 64.05 -13.51 -3.37
C SER A 875 63.52 -13.07 -4.77
N PRO A 876 62.32 -12.41 -4.97
CA PRO A 876 61.24 -12.04 -4.02
C PRO A 876 59.77 -12.21 -4.55
N LYS A 877 58.76 -12.08 -3.66
CA LYS A 877 57.41 -11.56 -4.02
C LYS A 877 56.83 -10.64 -2.93
N LYS A 878 56.10 -9.59 -3.36
CA LYS A 878 55.63 -8.48 -2.51
C LYS A 878 54.20 -8.64 -1.96
N VAL A 879 54.08 -8.18 -0.71
CA VAL A 879 52.92 -7.91 0.16
C VAL A 879 51.81 -7.03 -0.45
N LYS A 880 50.54 -7.29 -0.04
CA LYS A 880 49.49 -6.30 0.34
C LYS A 880 48.48 -6.98 1.30
N ARG A 881 48.62 -6.87 2.63
CA ARG A 881 48.06 -5.84 3.55
C ARG A 881 46.55 -5.52 3.35
N LYS A 882 45.72 -5.92 4.32
CA LYS A 882 44.48 -5.23 4.73
C LYS A 882 44.57 -5.01 6.24
N LYS A 883 44.29 -3.80 6.74
CA LYS A 883 44.47 -3.42 8.16
C LYS A 883 43.16 -2.87 8.70
N THR A 884 42.63 -3.49 9.76
CA THR A 884 41.53 -2.95 10.55
C THR A 884 41.99 -1.74 11.37
N LYS A 885 41.07 -0.81 11.66
CA LYS A 885 41.17 0.15 12.77
C LYS A 885 40.10 -0.20 13.80
N GLY A 886 40.49 -0.28 15.06
CA GLY A 886 39.56 -0.40 16.19
C GLY A 886 39.25 0.96 16.81
N LYS A 887 38.33 0.96 17.78
CA LYS A 887 38.01 2.11 18.63
C LYS A 887 39.24 2.57 19.43
N ILE A 888 39.45 3.88 19.46
CA ILE A 888 39.47 4.66 20.71
C ILE A 888 38.27 5.61 20.58
#